data_AF-A0A3D0PUW1-F1
#
_entry.id   AF-A0A3D0PUW1-F1
#
_cell.length_a   1.000
_cell.length_b   1.000
_cell.length_c   1.000
_cell.angle_alpha   90.00
_cell.angle_beta   90.00
_cell.angle_gamma   90.00
#
_symmetry.space_group_name_H-M   'P 1'
#
loop_
_entity.id
_entity.type
_entity.pdbx_description
1 polymer ?
#
loop_
_entity_poly.entity_id
_entity_poly.type
_entity_poly.pdbx_seq_one_letter_code
_entity_poly.pdbx_strand_id
1 'polypeptide(L)'
;KPFIVKGLYQVAGGGQALKERLDEIFQEIDEAIENGANFLVLSDRDSNYAWAPIPSLLLTSAVQHHLLRRHTRTQISMVVEAGDVREIHHVALLIAYGAAAVNPYLAFESVEDLSRKGYLKVDAETAVKNLTNALSTGVLKIMAKMGVSTIMSYRGAQLFEAVGLNKDVIDEYFTDTTSRVGGVGLDELAEEVASRHRVAYPTQWTARPHRNLRTGGDYKWRRTGEDHLNDPEAIFLLQQSTQRGDYNLFKKYSSHINDTSNRLMTLRGLMKFKQTRKPIDISEVEPASEIVKRFSTGAMSYGSISQEAHETLAIAMNKLGARSNSGEGGESEDRINDPLRYSKIKQIASARFGVTSDYLVHATDLQIKLAQGAKPGEGGHLPGAKVPPWIAKVRHATPGVELISPPPHHDIYSIEDLKQLINDAKMANPKARVHVKLVSEFGVGTIAAGVAKCHADVVLISGYDGGTGAAPLNAIKHAGTPWEIGLSETQQTLVLNGLRSRITVQCDGELKTGRDVVIAALLGAEEFGFATAALITEGCVMMRACQKNTCPQGIATQDPELRKRFKGKPEYVINFFMFVAEEVRELLAKLGFRTLEEAVGHVECLDQNEAIKRWKSDGIDLSNVLMQPGPIPGTILHKTIDQNHELDKALDNKLIELAQPALEKKEPVRIEMPIRNVNRTLGTMVGYEITRRYGEEGLPDDTIDMTFHGAGGQSIGAFIPRGETIRVYGEVNDYAAKGLSGGRMVVRPEAGITFDPHTNVIAGNVTGFGATSGQMFVAGRAGERFAVRNGGATFVVEGVGDHGCEYMTGGTVVILGSTGRNLGAGFSGGNVYVLDLDMKQVNPAAAVNGSLLFEPLDGNTSELVHDLVKQHAEETGSEFAASLLSDWENTAKRFTHIVPKTFLAMQKAMRDAKENNIDFNTPGVWEQVYEQVMEGAR
;
A
#
# COMPACT_ATOMS: atom_id res chain seq x y z
N LYS A 1 31.40 24.52 -23.14
CA LYS A 1 31.16 23.86 -24.46
C LYS A 1 30.65 22.45 -24.20
N PRO A 2 29.68 21.91 -24.97
CA PRO A 2 29.26 20.53 -24.81
C PRO A 2 30.34 19.58 -25.37
N PHE A 3 30.61 18.49 -24.66
CA PHE A 3 31.41 17.37 -25.13
C PHE A 3 30.51 16.14 -25.27
N ILE A 4 30.54 15.48 -26.43
CA ILE A 4 29.71 14.30 -26.70
C ILE A 4 30.57 13.08 -26.47
N VAL A 5 30.20 12.27 -25.48
CA VAL A 5 30.83 11.00 -25.16
C VAL A 5 30.18 9.91 -25.97
N LYS A 6 30.98 9.19 -26.75
CA LYS A 6 30.53 8.03 -27.52
C LYS A 6 30.48 6.80 -26.62
N GLY A 7 29.28 6.48 -26.13
CA GLY A 7 28.96 5.34 -25.26
C GLY A 7 28.87 4.00 -26.00
N LEU A 8 29.83 3.71 -26.88
CA LEU A 8 29.86 2.49 -27.69
C LEU A 8 31.16 1.73 -27.46
N TYR A 9 31.10 0.40 -27.40
CA TYR A 9 32.27 -0.49 -27.27
C TYR A 9 32.30 -1.57 -28.36
N GLN A 10 33.46 -2.18 -28.60
CA GLN A 10 33.59 -3.28 -29.57
C GLN A 10 32.95 -4.55 -29.02
N VAL A 11 31.83 -4.96 -29.60
CA VAL A 11 30.99 -6.05 -29.06
C VAL A 11 31.71 -7.40 -29.00
N ALA A 12 32.65 -7.64 -29.93
CA ALA A 12 33.39 -8.89 -30.01
C ALA A 12 34.39 -9.10 -28.86
N GLY A 13 34.78 -8.03 -28.16
CA GLY A 13 35.75 -8.09 -27.06
C GLY A 13 35.15 -8.35 -25.68
N GLY A 14 33.83 -8.58 -25.58
CA GLY A 14 33.18 -8.99 -24.32
C GLY A 14 33.28 -7.96 -23.20
N GLY A 15 33.29 -8.43 -21.94
CA GLY A 15 33.35 -7.56 -20.76
C GLY A 15 34.67 -6.79 -20.65
N GLN A 16 35.78 -7.36 -21.14
CA GLN A 16 37.07 -6.69 -21.19
C GLN A 16 37.03 -5.44 -22.08
N ALA A 17 36.53 -5.55 -23.31
CA ALA A 17 36.40 -4.38 -24.19
C ALA A 17 35.39 -3.34 -23.67
N LEU A 18 34.35 -3.78 -22.96
CA LEU A 18 33.42 -2.89 -22.27
C LEU A 18 34.14 -2.09 -21.17
N LYS A 19 34.96 -2.76 -20.35
CA LYS A 19 35.77 -2.13 -19.30
C LYS A 19 36.78 -1.14 -19.88
N GLU A 20 37.57 -1.58 -20.86
CA GLU A 20 38.58 -0.73 -21.52
C GLU A 20 37.95 0.53 -22.10
N ARG A 21 36.76 0.40 -22.71
CA ARG A 21 36.05 1.57 -23.23
C ARG A 21 35.58 2.53 -22.13
N LEU A 22 35.16 2.04 -20.97
CA LEU A 22 34.83 2.91 -19.84
C LEU A 22 36.07 3.67 -19.35
N ASP A 23 37.21 2.98 -19.25
CA ASP A 23 38.50 3.58 -18.84
C ASP A 23 38.95 4.67 -19.84
N GLU A 24 38.76 4.45 -21.15
CA GLU A 24 38.99 5.46 -22.19
C GLU A 24 38.05 6.67 -22.06
N ILE A 25 36.75 6.43 -21.84
CA ILE A 25 35.75 7.49 -21.66
C ILE A 25 36.11 8.38 -20.47
N PHE A 26 36.63 7.82 -19.39
CA PHE A 26 37.06 8.60 -18.23
C PHE A 26 38.21 9.57 -18.58
N GLN A 27 39.17 9.14 -19.38
CA GLN A 27 40.28 9.99 -19.86
C GLN A 27 39.76 11.09 -20.80
N GLU A 28 38.90 10.73 -21.76
CA GLU A 28 38.27 11.68 -22.70
C GLU A 28 37.51 12.78 -21.95
N ILE A 29 36.80 12.42 -20.86
CA ILE A 29 36.05 13.37 -20.04
C ILE A 29 36.98 14.28 -19.23
N ASP A 30 38.03 13.74 -18.61
CA ASP A 30 38.99 14.53 -17.85
C ASP A 30 39.66 15.59 -18.76
N GLU A 31 40.13 15.17 -19.95
CA GLU A 31 40.69 16.08 -20.95
C GLU A 31 39.66 17.13 -21.42
N ALA A 32 38.41 16.72 -21.65
CA ALA A 32 37.37 17.65 -22.08
C ALA A 32 37.09 18.73 -21.01
N ILE A 33 37.07 18.35 -19.73
CA ILE A 33 36.88 19.28 -18.60
C ILE A 33 38.06 20.24 -18.51
N GLU A 34 39.30 19.75 -18.60
CA GLU A 34 40.50 20.61 -18.62
C GLU A 34 40.47 21.60 -19.79
N ASN A 35 39.91 21.19 -20.93
CA ASN A 35 39.70 22.04 -22.11
C ASN A 35 38.46 22.96 -22.01
N GLY A 36 37.80 23.05 -20.85
CA GLY A 36 36.69 23.96 -20.58
C GLY A 36 35.30 23.44 -20.98
N ALA A 37 35.13 22.12 -21.07
CA ALA A 37 33.80 21.52 -21.17
C ALA A 37 33.03 21.72 -19.85
N ASN A 38 31.75 22.10 -19.98
CA ASN A 38 30.85 22.31 -18.84
C ASN A 38 29.52 21.55 -19.00
N PHE A 39 29.40 20.79 -20.09
CA PHE A 39 28.29 19.88 -20.37
C PHE A 39 28.81 18.61 -21.02
N LEU A 40 28.40 17.44 -20.53
CA LEU A 40 28.59 16.14 -21.18
C LEU A 40 27.27 15.67 -21.77
N VAL A 41 27.33 15.12 -22.98
CA VAL A 41 26.25 14.33 -23.57
C VAL A 41 26.73 12.90 -23.68
N LEU A 42 26.23 12.02 -22.81
CA LEU A 42 26.49 10.59 -22.87
C LEU A 42 25.53 9.98 -23.89
N SER A 43 26.03 9.55 -25.04
CA SER A 43 25.20 9.09 -26.15
C SER A 43 25.54 7.68 -26.60
N ASP A 44 24.52 6.82 -26.71
CA ASP A 44 24.62 5.46 -27.26
C ASP A 44 24.25 5.39 -28.76
N ARG A 45 24.12 6.56 -29.42
CA ARG A 45 23.83 6.65 -30.87
C ARG A 45 24.93 6.00 -31.72
N ASP A 46 24.56 5.70 -32.96
CA ASP A 46 25.44 5.18 -34.02
C ASP A 46 25.99 3.76 -33.76
N SER A 47 25.29 2.97 -32.93
CA SER A 47 25.48 1.52 -32.84
C SER A 47 25.42 0.88 -34.24
N ASN A 48 26.31 -0.07 -34.49
CA ASN A 48 26.45 -0.72 -35.80
C ASN A 48 26.94 -2.16 -35.65
N TYR A 49 27.27 -2.84 -36.74
CA TYR A 49 27.66 -4.25 -36.73
C TYR A 49 28.91 -4.59 -35.89
N ALA A 50 29.77 -3.61 -35.58
CA ALA A 50 30.98 -3.81 -34.76
C ALA A 50 30.86 -3.19 -33.37
N TRP A 51 30.11 -2.10 -33.25
CA TRP A 51 29.99 -1.29 -32.04
C TRP A 51 28.63 -1.47 -31.40
N ALA A 52 28.61 -1.95 -30.16
CA ALA A 52 27.40 -2.09 -29.36
C ALA A 52 27.27 -0.96 -28.35
N PRO A 53 26.03 -0.60 -27.96
CA PRO A 53 25.79 0.40 -26.93
C PRO A 53 26.23 -0.11 -25.56
N ILE A 54 26.93 0.73 -24.80
CA ILE A 54 27.11 0.54 -23.36
C ILE A 54 25.74 0.78 -22.71
N PRO A 55 25.23 -0.10 -21.83
CA PRO A 55 23.96 0.13 -21.14
C PRO A 55 23.92 1.51 -20.50
N SER A 56 22.88 2.30 -20.78
CA SER A 56 22.89 3.74 -20.46
C SER A 56 23.05 4.02 -18.97
N LEU A 57 22.47 3.16 -18.12
CA LEU A 57 22.62 3.24 -16.67
C LEU A 57 24.06 2.98 -16.21
N LEU A 58 24.71 1.95 -16.75
CA LEU A 58 26.11 1.65 -16.43
C LEU A 58 27.01 2.82 -16.83
N LEU A 59 26.87 3.34 -18.06
CA LEU A 59 27.64 4.48 -18.54
C LEU A 59 27.43 5.72 -17.66
N THR A 60 26.17 6.04 -17.34
CA THR A 60 25.80 7.21 -16.54
C THR A 60 26.40 7.12 -15.14
N SER A 61 26.22 5.97 -14.48
CA SER A 61 26.72 5.76 -13.12
C SER A 61 28.25 5.73 -13.09
N ALA A 62 28.89 5.02 -14.02
CA ALA A 62 30.35 4.97 -14.16
C ALA A 62 30.96 6.38 -14.29
N VAL A 63 30.42 7.22 -15.17
CA VAL A 63 30.86 8.61 -15.35
C VAL A 63 30.58 9.44 -14.10
N GLN A 64 29.40 9.31 -13.49
CA GLN A 64 29.05 10.00 -12.25
C GLN A 64 30.08 9.73 -11.15
N HIS A 65 30.40 8.45 -10.91
CA HIS A 65 31.33 8.05 -9.86
C HIS A 65 32.78 8.42 -10.19
N HIS A 66 33.21 8.34 -11.45
CA HIS A 66 34.51 8.86 -11.89
C HIS A 66 34.63 10.36 -11.57
N LEU A 67 33.65 11.17 -11.96
CA LEU A 67 33.64 12.62 -11.69
C LEU A 67 33.64 12.95 -10.18
N LEU A 68 32.99 12.11 -9.36
CA LEU A 68 33.02 12.23 -7.90
C LEU A 68 34.43 11.92 -7.35
N ARG A 69 35.05 10.82 -7.79
CA ARG A 69 36.42 10.42 -7.41
C ARG A 69 37.47 11.46 -7.81
N ARG A 70 37.25 12.15 -8.93
CA ARG A 70 38.14 13.24 -9.41
C ARG A 70 37.80 14.61 -8.83
N HIS A 71 36.73 14.75 -8.03
CA HIS A 71 36.21 16.02 -7.52
C HIS A 71 35.86 17.06 -8.62
N THR A 72 35.54 16.60 -9.82
CA THR A 72 35.17 17.45 -10.97
C THR A 72 33.67 17.51 -11.21
N ARG A 73 32.86 16.71 -10.49
CA ARG A 73 31.40 16.63 -10.69
C ARG A 73 30.66 17.97 -10.61
N THR A 74 31.12 18.91 -9.77
CA THR A 74 30.48 20.23 -9.60
C THR A 74 30.71 21.16 -10.79
N GLN A 75 31.67 20.85 -11.66
CA GLN A 75 32.05 21.69 -12.80
C GLN A 75 31.20 21.40 -14.05
N ILE A 76 30.46 20.29 -14.07
CA ILE A 76 29.85 19.77 -15.29
C ILE A 76 28.42 19.28 -15.08
N SER A 77 27.57 19.47 -16.09
CA SER A 77 26.24 18.85 -16.16
C SER A 77 26.23 17.67 -17.13
N MET A 78 25.49 16.62 -16.81
CA MET A 78 25.40 15.40 -17.62
C MET A 78 24.01 15.26 -18.24
N VAL A 79 23.95 15.13 -19.55
CA VAL A 79 22.74 14.77 -20.30
C VAL A 79 22.93 13.37 -20.84
N VAL A 80 21.91 12.51 -20.69
CA VAL A 80 21.95 11.14 -21.20
C VAL A 80 21.05 11.06 -22.42
N GLU A 81 21.61 10.68 -23.57
CA GLU A 81 20.89 10.37 -24.79
C GLU A 81 20.98 8.86 -25.03
N ALA A 82 19.85 8.16 -24.91
CA ALA A 82 19.87 6.70 -24.84
C ALA A 82 18.69 6.04 -25.57
N GLY A 83 18.98 4.96 -26.30
CA GLY A 83 18.00 4.16 -27.03
C GLY A 83 17.32 3.08 -26.19
N ASP A 84 17.91 2.69 -25.05
CA ASP A 84 17.36 1.68 -24.13
C ASP A 84 16.36 2.25 -23.09
N VAL A 85 16.18 3.57 -23.07
CA VAL A 85 15.25 4.26 -22.17
C VAL A 85 13.85 4.31 -22.77
N ARG A 86 12.90 3.61 -22.13
CA ARG A 86 11.51 3.51 -22.59
C ARG A 86 10.46 3.45 -21.48
N GLU A 87 10.87 3.09 -20.26
CA GLU A 87 9.98 3.03 -19.09
C GLU A 87 10.30 4.16 -18.10
N ILE A 88 9.31 4.48 -17.27
CA ILE A 88 9.44 5.47 -16.19
C ILE A 88 10.64 5.16 -15.28
N HIS A 89 10.82 3.88 -14.92
CA HIS A 89 11.93 3.44 -14.07
C HIS A 89 13.30 3.73 -14.68
N HIS A 90 13.45 3.62 -16.01
CA HIS A 90 14.73 3.87 -16.67
C HIS A 90 15.14 5.33 -16.51
N VAL A 91 14.21 6.27 -16.72
CA VAL A 91 14.45 7.71 -16.53
C VAL A 91 14.79 8.01 -15.06
N ALA A 92 14.04 7.42 -14.12
CA ALA A 92 14.26 7.62 -12.70
C ALA A 92 15.62 7.09 -12.22
N LEU A 93 16.07 5.94 -12.72
CA LEU A 93 17.41 5.41 -12.45
C LEU A 93 18.48 6.36 -12.98
N LEU A 94 18.41 6.78 -14.24
CA LEU A 94 19.41 7.69 -14.82
C LEU A 94 19.57 8.99 -14.02
N ILE A 95 18.45 9.59 -13.57
CA ILE A 95 18.50 10.79 -12.73
C ILE A 95 19.11 10.47 -11.36
N ALA A 96 18.68 9.38 -10.70
CA ALA A 96 19.20 8.99 -9.40
C ALA A 96 20.70 8.66 -9.41
N TYR A 97 21.25 8.28 -10.57
CA TYR A 97 22.68 8.04 -10.78
C TYR A 97 23.40 9.20 -11.49
N GLY A 98 22.80 10.40 -11.52
CA GLY A 98 23.54 11.64 -11.79
C GLY A 98 23.16 12.41 -13.05
N ALA A 99 22.26 11.88 -13.90
CA ALA A 99 21.78 12.61 -15.07
C ALA A 99 21.01 13.88 -14.68
N ALA A 100 21.33 15.00 -15.32
CA ALA A 100 20.58 16.25 -15.19
C ALA A 100 19.38 16.31 -16.15
N ALA A 101 19.49 15.63 -17.30
CA ALA A 101 18.41 15.47 -18.27
C ALA A 101 18.56 14.14 -19.01
N VAL A 102 17.44 13.61 -19.51
CA VAL A 102 17.38 12.36 -20.25
C VAL A 102 16.64 12.59 -21.57
N ASN A 103 17.27 12.20 -22.67
CA ASN A 103 16.70 12.17 -24.01
C ASN A 103 16.49 10.71 -24.45
N PRO A 104 15.29 10.14 -24.27
CA PRO A 104 14.96 8.78 -24.69
C PRO A 104 14.66 8.72 -26.20
N TYR A 105 15.67 9.04 -27.03
CA TYR A 105 15.44 9.36 -28.45
C TYR A 105 14.73 8.22 -29.20
N LEU A 106 15.08 6.96 -28.93
CA LEU A 106 14.48 5.84 -29.66
C LEU A 106 13.02 5.61 -29.26
N ALA A 107 12.65 5.94 -28.02
CA ALA A 107 11.25 5.91 -27.60
C ALA A 107 10.44 7.03 -28.27
N PHE A 108 11.02 8.22 -28.44
CA PHE A 108 10.40 9.31 -29.22
C PHE A 108 10.23 8.91 -30.68
N GLU A 109 11.29 8.46 -31.35
CA GLU A 109 11.23 7.99 -32.74
C GLU A 109 10.21 6.85 -32.92
N SER A 110 10.08 5.97 -31.92
CA SER A 110 9.09 4.88 -31.93
C SER A 110 7.65 5.39 -31.92
N VAL A 111 7.30 6.35 -31.06
CA VAL A 111 5.92 6.89 -31.01
C VAL A 111 5.60 7.76 -32.23
N GLU A 112 6.61 8.44 -32.79
CA GLU A 112 6.46 9.15 -34.06
C GLU A 112 6.14 8.18 -35.22
N ASP A 113 6.90 7.09 -35.34
CA ASP A 113 6.67 6.08 -36.38
C ASP A 113 5.30 5.40 -36.21
N LEU A 114 4.88 5.09 -34.99
CA LEU A 114 3.55 4.54 -34.71
C LEU A 114 2.42 5.52 -35.10
N SER A 115 2.63 6.82 -34.87
CA SER A 115 1.69 7.87 -35.33
C SER A 115 1.65 7.93 -36.85
N ARG A 116 2.81 8.02 -37.53
CA ARG A 116 2.92 8.08 -39.00
C ARG A 116 2.30 6.86 -39.69
N LYS A 117 2.36 5.68 -39.06
CA LYS A 117 1.75 4.43 -39.55
C LYS A 117 0.25 4.29 -39.22
N GLY A 118 -0.34 5.22 -38.47
CA GLY A 118 -1.77 5.21 -38.12
C GLY A 118 -2.13 4.27 -36.96
N TYR A 119 -1.17 3.79 -36.17
CA TYR A 119 -1.45 3.00 -34.96
C TYR A 119 -1.94 3.87 -33.80
N LEU A 120 -1.60 5.16 -33.80
CA LEU A 120 -2.04 6.14 -32.81
C LEU A 120 -3.08 7.08 -33.42
N LYS A 121 -4.04 7.52 -32.60
CA LYS A 121 -5.09 8.47 -32.99
C LYS A 121 -4.67 9.95 -32.86
N VAL A 122 -3.37 10.21 -32.70
CA VAL A 122 -2.79 11.55 -32.50
C VAL A 122 -1.60 11.73 -33.44
N ASP A 123 -1.27 12.97 -33.80
CA ASP A 123 -0.09 13.30 -34.58
C ASP A 123 1.22 13.02 -33.81
N ALA A 124 2.35 13.07 -34.52
CA ALA A 124 3.67 12.73 -33.99
C ALA A 124 4.12 13.67 -32.85
N GLU A 125 3.87 14.97 -32.97
CA GLU A 125 4.25 15.97 -31.96
C GLU A 125 3.45 15.75 -30.66
N THR A 126 2.15 15.55 -30.79
CA THR A 126 1.26 15.20 -29.69
C THR A 126 1.66 13.88 -29.04
N ALA A 127 2.08 12.88 -29.82
CA ALA A 127 2.54 11.59 -29.30
C ALA A 127 3.81 11.73 -28.43
N VAL A 128 4.80 12.49 -28.89
CA VAL A 128 6.04 12.79 -28.13
C VAL A 128 5.74 13.58 -26.86
N LYS A 129 4.86 14.59 -26.94
CA LYS A 129 4.43 15.37 -25.78
C LYS A 129 3.73 14.50 -24.73
N ASN A 130 2.85 13.60 -25.16
CA ASN A 130 2.16 12.68 -24.26
C ASN A 130 3.13 11.72 -23.57
N LEU A 131 4.09 11.15 -24.31
CA LEU A 131 5.13 10.29 -23.74
C LEU A 131 6.00 11.06 -22.74
N THR A 132 6.41 12.28 -23.08
CA THR A 132 7.21 13.16 -22.20
C THR A 132 6.47 13.45 -20.89
N ASN A 133 5.18 13.78 -20.97
CA ASN A 133 4.34 14.01 -19.80
C ASN A 133 4.19 12.75 -18.94
N ALA A 134 4.01 11.58 -19.56
CA ALA A 134 3.89 10.31 -18.86
C ALA A 134 5.18 9.93 -18.12
N LEU A 135 6.34 10.07 -18.76
CA LEU A 135 7.65 9.81 -18.15
C LEU A 135 7.91 10.80 -17.01
N SER A 136 7.68 12.10 -17.22
CA SER A 136 7.90 13.13 -16.20
C SER A 136 7.02 12.94 -14.97
N THR A 137 5.71 12.72 -15.18
CA THR A 137 4.77 12.44 -14.08
C THR A 137 5.13 11.13 -13.37
N GLY A 138 5.60 10.14 -14.12
CA GLY A 138 6.07 8.87 -13.58
C GLY A 138 7.27 9.01 -12.66
N VAL A 139 8.25 9.85 -13.01
CA VAL A 139 9.41 10.15 -12.16
C VAL A 139 8.96 10.80 -10.85
N LEU A 140 8.05 11.78 -10.91
CA LEU A 140 7.46 12.39 -9.71
C LEU A 140 6.78 11.34 -8.81
N LYS A 141 6.09 10.36 -9.40
CA LYS A 141 5.49 9.25 -8.64
C LYS A 141 6.53 8.37 -7.97
N ILE A 142 7.66 8.07 -8.62
CA ILE A 142 8.75 7.29 -8.00
C ILE A 142 9.38 8.06 -6.84
N MET A 143 9.67 9.35 -7.03
CA MET A 143 10.22 10.21 -5.97
C MET A 143 9.30 10.28 -4.74
N ALA A 144 7.98 10.42 -4.98
CA ALA A 144 6.98 10.51 -3.92
C ALA A 144 6.91 9.25 -3.03
N LYS A 145 7.32 8.06 -3.54
CA LYS A 145 7.37 6.83 -2.74
C LYS A 145 8.27 6.95 -1.50
N MET A 146 9.33 7.74 -1.63
CA MET A 146 10.31 8.00 -0.57
C MET A 146 10.12 9.37 0.10
N GLY A 147 9.00 10.06 -0.19
CA GLY A 147 8.73 11.40 0.34
C GLY A 147 9.61 12.52 -0.27
N VAL A 148 10.28 12.28 -1.40
CA VAL A 148 11.14 13.28 -2.03
C VAL A 148 10.32 14.24 -2.89
N SER A 149 10.32 15.52 -2.54
CA SER A 149 9.54 16.55 -3.25
C SER A 149 10.30 17.29 -4.35
N THR A 150 11.64 17.22 -4.39
CA THR A 150 12.45 17.97 -5.38
C THR A 150 13.36 17.06 -6.19
N ILE A 151 13.43 17.30 -7.50
CA ILE A 151 14.29 16.53 -8.41
C ILE A 151 15.78 16.74 -8.10
N MET A 152 16.13 17.91 -7.55
CA MET A 152 17.49 18.25 -7.16
C MET A 152 18.00 17.38 -6.02
N SER A 153 17.15 17.06 -5.04
CA SER A 153 17.48 16.13 -3.96
C SER A 153 17.49 14.67 -4.42
N TYR A 154 16.70 14.32 -5.43
CA TYR A 154 16.65 12.96 -5.97
C TYR A 154 17.86 12.62 -6.86
N ARG A 155 18.38 13.62 -7.58
CA ARG A 155 19.52 13.42 -8.50
C ARG A 155 20.79 13.06 -7.73
N GLY A 156 21.36 11.89 -8.05
CA GLY A 156 22.56 11.37 -7.37
C GLY A 156 22.29 10.72 -6.01
N ALA A 157 21.02 10.58 -5.59
CA ALA A 157 20.67 10.06 -4.27
C ALA A 157 20.69 8.53 -4.16
N GLN A 158 20.75 7.81 -5.29
CA GLN A 158 20.81 6.34 -5.34
C GLN A 158 19.75 5.64 -4.47
N LEU A 159 18.50 6.13 -4.48
CA LEU A 159 17.38 5.54 -3.72
C LEU A 159 16.86 4.24 -4.38
N PHE A 160 17.76 3.28 -4.59
CA PHE A 160 17.53 1.99 -5.23
C PHE A 160 18.35 0.90 -4.54
N GLU A 161 17.87 -0.33 -4.61
CA GLU A 161 18.59 -1.53 -4.19
C GLU A 161 18.87 -2.39 -5.42
N ALA A 162 20.10 -2.89 -5.54
CA ALA A 162 20.49 -3.82 -6.58
C ALA A 162 20.28 -5.27 -6.11
N VAL A 163 19.68 -6.08 -6.97
CA VAL A 163 19.52 -7.53 -6.76
C VAL A 163 20.03 -8.21 -8.01
N GLY A 164 21.10 -9.01 -7.89
CA GLY A 164 21.68 -9.70 -9.04
C GLY A 164 22.89 -9.00 -9.67
N LEU A 165 23.52 -8.01 -9.02
CA LEU A 165 24.79 -7.41 -9.46
C LEU A 165 25.91 -7.76 -8.49
N ASN A 166 27.06 -8.19 -9.00
CA ASN A 166 28.20 -8.56 -8.17
C ASN A 166 28.84 -7.34 -7.49
N LYS A 167 29.66 -7.62 -6.47
CA LYS A 167 30.30 -6.58 -5.66
C LYS A 167 31.27 -5.72 -6.47
N ASP A 168 32.04 -6.29 -7.39
CA ASP A 168 33.02 -5.54 -8.18
C ASP A 168 32.36 -4.48 -9.08
N VAL A 169 31.23 -4.82 -9.71
CA VAL A 169 30.45 -3.85 -10.52
C VAL A 169 29.86 -2.75 -9.63
N ILE A 170 29.35 -3.11 -8.46
CA ILE A 170 28.79 -2.14 -7.51
C ILE A 170 29.88 -1.20 -7.00
N ASP A 171 30.97 -1.73 -6.48
CA ASP A 171 32.04 -0.94 -5.86
C ASP A 171 32.65 0.05 -6.88
N GLU A 172 32.87 -0.37 -8.12
CA GLU A 172 33.48 0.47 -9.16
C GLU A 172 32.50 1.46 -9.80
N TYR A 173 31.31 1.02 -10.19
CA TYR A 173 30.41 1.78 -11.07
C TYR A 173 29.11 2.26 -10.40
N PHE A 174 28.71 1.69 -9.26
CA PHE A 174 27.48 2.05 -8.52
C PHE A 174 27.78 2.22 -7.03
N THR A 175 28.93 2.80 -6.70
CA THR A 175 29.47 2.85 -5.33
C THR A 175 28.40 3.29 -4.34
N ASP A 176 28.35 2.63 -3.17
CA ASP A 176 27.36 2.81 -2.09
C ASP A 176 25.92 2.31 -2.36
N THR A 177 25.65 1.73 -3.54
CA THR A 177 24.37 1.03 -3.79
C THR A 177 24.33 -0.31 -3.06
N THR A 178 23.28 -0.57 -2.29
CA THR A 178 23.09 -1.86 -1.63
C THR A 178 22.94 -3.00 -2.64
N SER A 179 23.74 -4.06 -2.50
CA SER A 179 23.59 -5.34 -3.23
C SER A 179 23.92 -6.52 -2.32
N ARG A 180 22.90 -7.22 -1.81
CA ARG A 180 23.08 -8.22 -0.73
C ARG A 180 23.34 -9.65 -1.20
N VAL A 181 22.90 -9.97 -2.42
CA VAL A 181 22.92 -11.33 -2.96
C VAL A 181 23.91 -11.53 -4.10
N GLY A 182 24.72 -10.51 -4.43
CA GLY A 182 25.64 -10.55 -5.56
C GLY A 182 24.92 -10.81 -6.89
N GLY A 183 25.67 -11.28 -7.90
CA GLY A 183 25.11 -11.71 -9.18
C GLY A 183 26.08 -11.49 -10.34
N VAL A 184 25.61 -10.86 -11.42
CA VAL A 184 26.36 -10.74 -12.67
C VAL A 184 27.45 -9.67 -12.61
N GLY A 185 28.53 -9.90 -13.36
CA GLY A 185 29.63 -8.95 -13.59
C GLY A 185 29.58 -8.33 -14.99
N LEU A 186 30.68 -7.68 -15.40
CA LEU A 186 30.77 -7.02 -16.72
C LEU A 186 30.71 -8.02 -17.89
N ASP A 187 31.22 -9.24 -17.72
CA ASP A 187 31.22 -10.24 -18.79
C ASP A 187 29.80 -10.68 -19.15
N GLU A 188 28.96 -10.98 -18.16
CA GLU A 188 27.57 -11.34 -18.40
C GLU A 188 26.75 -10.16 -18.93
N LEU A 189 27.03 -8.94 -18.46
CA LEU A 189 26.40 -7.72 -18.99
C LEU A 189 26.76 -7.49 -20.46
N ALA A 190 28.03 -7.70 -20.82
CA ALA A 190 28.48 -7.59 -22.21
C ALA A 190 27.88 -8.71 -23.09
N GLU A 191 27.75 -9.93 -22.60
CA GLU A 191 27.11 -11.04 -23.34
C GLU A 191 25.60 -10.81 -23.52
N GLU A 192 24.92 -10.21 -22.54
CA GLU A 192 23.54 -9.76 -22.63
C GLU A 192 23.33 -8.74 -23.77
N VAL A 193 24.22 -7.76 -23.85
CA VAL A 193 24.24 -6.78 -24.94
C VAL A 193 24.56 -7.46 -26.27
N ALA A 194 25.59 -8.30 -26.31
CA ALA A 194 26.00 -9.04 -27.51
C ALA A 194 24.89 -9.94 -28.05
N SER A 195 24.09 -10.57 -27.18
CA SER A 195 22.96 -11.42 -27.59
C SER A 195 21.88 -10.63 -28.32
N ARG A 196 21.51 -9.45 -27.82
CA ARG A 196 20.57 -8.53 -28.51
C ARG A 196 21.18 -7.96 -29.78
N HIS A 197 22.47 -7.62 -29.74
CA HIS A 197 23.22 -7.10 -30.88
C HIS A 197 23.30 -8.08 -32.05
N ARG A 198 23.63 -9.36 -31.80
CA ARG A 198 23.65 -10.44 -32.83
C ARG A 198 22.30 -10.65 -33.50
N VAL A 199 21.22 -10.39 -32.78
CA VAL A 199 19.84 -10.49 -33.30
C VAL A 199 19.51 -9.29 -34.21
N ALA A 200 20.02 -8.10 -33.89
CA ALA A 200 19.88 -6.89 -34.72
C ALA A 200 20.82 -6.87 -35.95
N TYR A 201 22.04 -7.40 -35.80
CA TYR A 201 23.07 -7.49 -36.85
C TYR A 201 23.48 -8.96 -37.09
N PRO A 202 22.66 -9.73 -37.82
CA PRO A 202 22.98 -11.13 -38.09
C PRO A 202 24.24 -11.25 -38.95
N THR A 203 25.10 -12.22 -38.64
CA THR A 203 26.35 -12.48 -39.38
C THR A 203 26.13 -13.01 -40.80
N GLN A 204 24.92 -13.50 -41.11
CA GLN A 204 24.55 -13.94 -42.45
C GLN A 204 24.09 -12.74 -43.29
N TRP A 205 24.84 -12.41 -44.34
CA TRP A 205 24.53 -11.30 -45.26
C TRP A 205 23.14 -11.38 -45.92
N THR A 206 22.58 -12.60 -46.05
CA THR A 206 21.24 -12.84 -46.61
C THR A 206 20.12 -12.76 -45.58
N ALA A 207 20.44 -12.78 -44.28
CA ALA A 207 19.45 -12.70 -43.22
C ALA A 207 18.92 -11.27 -43.13
N ARG A 208 17.64 -11.08 -43.45
CA ARG A 208 16.97 -9.82 -43.13
C ARG A 208 16.82 -9.76 -41.62
N PRO A 209 17.27 -8.69 -40.93
CA PRO A 209 16.91 -8.47 -39.54
C PRO A 209 15.39 -8.64 -39.41
N HIS A 210 14.98 -9.44 -38.43
CA HIS A 210 13.60 -9.67 -38.08
C HIS A 210 12.86 -8.31 -38.02
N ARG A 211 11.91 -8.07 -38.94
CA ARG A 211 11.18 -6.80 -39.02
C ARG A 211 10.26 -6.55 -37.81
N ASN A 212 9.96 -7.60 -37.05
CA ASN A 212 9.07 -7.54 -35.90
C ASN A 212 9.83 -7.90 -34.63
N LEU A 213 9.71 -7.06 -33.59
CA LEU A 213 10.23 -7.34 -32.25
C LEU A 213 9.65 -8.66 -31.71
N ARG A 214 10.39 -9.31 -30.80
CA ARG A 214 9.87 -10.45 -30.05
C ARG A 214 8.70 -9.98 -29.17
N THR A 215 7.62 -10.76 -29.13
CA THR A 215 6.41 -10.40 -28.36
C THR A 215 6.66 -10.32 -26.85
N GLY A 216 7.58 -11.14 -26.32
CA GLY A 216 7.85 -11.25 -24.89
C GLY A 216 6.68 -11.82 -24.07
N GLY A 217 6.92 -12.04 -22.80
CA GLY A 217 6.04 -12.63 -21.78
C GLY A 217 6.22 -12.01 -20.39
N ASP A 218 7.02 -10.95 -20.22
CA ASP A 218 7.31 -10.31 -18.94
C ASP A 218 6.05 -9.98 -18.12
N TYR A 219 5.05 -9.38 -18.76
CA TYR A 219 3.84 -8.89 -18.08
C TYR A 219 2.73 -9.95 -17.98
N LYS A 220 2.69 -10.88 -18.95
CA LYS A 220 1.69 -11.95 -19.05
C LYS A 220 2.34 -13.17 -19.64
N TRP A 221 2.08 -14.33 -19.03
CA TRP A 221 2.56 -15.60 -19.54
C TRP A 221 2.19 -15.79 -21.01
N ARG A 222 3.17 -16.24 -21.79
CA ARG A 222 2.99 -16.72 -23.16
C ARG A 222 3.80 -17.98 -23.35
N ARG A 223 3.32 -18.89 -24.18
CA ARG A 223 4.01 -20.15 -24.50
C ARG A 223 5.45 -19.96 -25.00
N THR A 224 5.76 -18.84 -25.65
CA THR A 224 7.08 -18.51 -26.21
C THR A 224 7.76 -17.33 -25.50
N GLY A 225 7.26 -16.93 -24.33
CA GLY A 225 7.79 -15.82 -23.53
C GLY A 225 8.59 -16.31 -22.32
N GLU A 226 8.83 -15.40 -21.39
CA GLU A 226 9.48 -15.68 -20.10
C GLU A 226 8.63 -16.64 -19.24
N ASP A 227 9.29 -17.36 -18.33
CA ASP A 227 8.66 -18.28 -17.40
C ASP A 227 7.84 -17.54 -16.31
N HIS A 228 6.71 -18.13 -15.90
CA HIS A 228 5.86 -17.64 -14.80
C HIS A 228 5.61 -18.79 -13.83
N LEU A 229 5.74 -18.58 -12.51
CA LEU A 229 5.40 -19.61 -11.51
C LEU A 229 3.95 -20.09 -11.66
N ASN A 230 3.05 -19.17 -12.02
CA ASN A 230 1.64 -19.47 -12.30
C ASN A 230 1.43 -19.67 -13.82
N ASP A 231 1.94 -20.78 -14.36
CA ASP A 231 1.67 -21.21 -15.74
C ASP A 231 0.38 -22.06 -15.83
N PRO A 232 -0.11 -22.38 -17.04
CA PRO A 232 -1.35 -23.16 -17.20
C PRO A 232 -1.33 -24.54 -16.56
N GLU A 233 -0.18 -25.21 -16.49
CA GLU A 233 -0.06 -26.55 -15.89
C GLU A 233 -0.15 -26.47 -14.37
N ALA A 234 0.54 -25.51 -13.75
CA ALA A 234 0.44 -25.21 -12.33
C ALA A 234 -1.00 -24.89 -11.91
N ILE A 235 -1.69 -24.04 -12.69
CA ILE A 235 -3.09 -23.67 -12.44
C ILE A 235 -4.00 -24.90 -12.51
N PHE A 236 -3.84 -25.71 -13.56
CA PHE A 236 -4.64 -26.91 -13.75
C PHE A 236 -4.45 -27.93 -12.63
N LEU A 237 -3.20 -28.26 -12.29
CA LEU A 237 -2.88 -29.24 -11.25
C LEU A 237 -3.42 -28.80 -9.88
N LEU A 238 -3.25 -27.52 -9.52
CA LEU A 238 -3.76 -26.99 -8.26
C LEU A 238 -5.29 -27.08 -8.21
N GLN A 239 -5.99 -26.59 -9.22
CA GLN A 239 -7.46 -26.64 -9.27
C GLN A 239 -8.01 -28.07 -9.21
N GLN A 240 -7.44 -28.99 -9.99
CA GLN A 240 -7.91 -30.37 -10.01
C GLN A 240 -7.63 -31.09 -8.70
N SER A 241 -6.47 -30.86 -8.07
CA SER A 241 -6.14 -31.49 -6.78
C SER A 241 -7.13 -31.09 -5.68
N THR A 242 -7.44 -29.80 -5.58
CA THR A 242 -8.31 -29.26 -4.51
C THR A 242 -9.78 -29.53 -4.75
N GLN A 243 -10.24 -29.53 -6.01
CA GLN A 243 -11.62 -29.88 -6.35
C GLN A 243 -11.93 -31.37 -6.11
N ARG A 244 -10.95 -32.25 -6.33
CA ARG A 244 -11.11 -33.71 -6.16
C ARG A 244 -10.75 -34.19 -4.76
N GLY A 245 -10.10 -33.36 -3.94
CA GLY A 245 -9.55 -33.80 -2.66
C GLY A 245 -8.36 -34.77 -2.83
N ASP A 246 -7.56 -34.63 -3.89
CA ASP A 246 -6.46 -35.54 -4.23
C ASP A 246 -5.09 -34.95 -3.88
N TYR A 247 -4.54 -35.37 -2.74
CA TYR A 247 -3.23 -34.95 -2.27
C TYR A 247 -2.07 -35.46 -3.15
N ASN A 248 -2.20 -36.60 -3.83
CA ASN A 248 -1.15 -37.06 -4.75
C ASN A 248 -1.07 -36.18 -6.00
N LEU A 249 -2.20 -35.67 -6.46
CA LEU A 249 -2.22 -34.68 -7.53
C LEU A 249 -1.64 -33.34 -7.06
N PHE A 250 -1.88 -32.95 -5.80
CA PHE A 250 -1.23 -31.77 -5.20
C PHE A 250 0.30 -31.92 -5.15
N LYS A 251 0.84 -33.11 -4.84
CA LYS A 251 2.28 -33.36 -4.89
C LYS A 251 2.88 -33.21 -6.30
N LYS A 252 2.11 -33.47 -7.36
CA LYS A 252 2.54 -33.14 -8.74
C LYS A 252 2.59 -31.64 -8.96
N TYR A 253 1.60 -30.90 -8.42
CA TYR A 253 1.63 -29.44 -8.42
C TYR A 253 2.86 -28.89 -7.67
N SER A 254 3.11 -29.30 -6.43
CA SER A 254 4.26 -28.77 -5.68
C SER A 254 5.59 -29.18 -6.31
N SER A 255 5.68 -30.38 -6.89
CA SER A 255 6.88 -30.78 -7.65
C SER A 255 7.11 -29.90 -8.88
N HIS A 256 6.06 -29.51 -9.60
CA HIS A 256 6.18 -28.61 -10.76
C HIS A 256 6.59 -27.20 -10.36
N ILE A 257 6.03 -26.66 -9.27
CA ILE A 257 6.42 -25.34 -8.74
C ILE A 257 7.87 -25.34 -8.23
N ASN A 258 8.30 -26.44 -7.60
CA ASN A 258 9.61 -26.56 -6.98
C ASN A 258 10.71 -27.03 -7.96
N ASP A 259 10.38 -27.28 -9.23
CA ASP A 259 11.37 -27.72 -10.22
C ASP A 259 12.24 -26.56 -10.72
N THR A 260 13.49 -26.56 -10.27
CA THR A 260 14.51 -25.57 -10.63
C THR A 260 15.46 -26.05 -11.74
N SER A 261 15.28 -27.27 -12.25
CA SER A 261 16.18 -27.87 -13.26
C SER A 261 16.22 -27.03 -14.53
N ASN A 262 15.06 -26.54 -14.97
CA ASN A 262 14.90 -25.74 -16.18
C ASN A 262 14.46 -24.29 -15.90
N ARG A 263 13.83 -24.00 -14.75
CA ARG A 263 13.12 -22.74 -14.49
C ARG A 263 13.52 -22.10 -13.16
N LEU A 264 14.74 -21.54 -13.10
CA LEU A 264 15.19 -20.82 -11.90
C LEU A 264 14.59 -19.42 -11.86
N MET A 265 13.64 -19.20 -10.93
CA MET A 265 12.83 -17.97 -10.88
C MET A 265 12.88 -17.22 -9.55
N THR A 266 13.30 -17.86 -8.46
CA THR A 266 13.24 -17.32 -7.09
C THR A 266 14.52 -17.63 -6.30
N LEU A 267 14.82 -16.83 -5.27
CA LEU A 267 15.97 -17.07 -4.41
C LEU A 267 15.83 -18.36 -3.60
N ARG A 268 14.64 -18.67 -3.08
CA ARG A 268 14.38 -19.96 -2.43
C ARG A 268 14.56 -21.18 -3.34
N GLY A 269 14.48 -21.00 -4.67
CA GLY A 269 14.83 -22.04 -5.64
C GLY A 269 16.33 -22.38 -5.64
N LEU A 270 17.19 -21.46 -5.21
CA LEU A 270 18.62 -21.68 -5.02
C LEU A 270 18.96 -22.34 -3.67
N MET A 271 17.99 -22.53 -2.77
CA MET A 271 18.22 -23.13 -1.46
C MET A 271 17.99 -24.64 -1.51
N LYS A 272 18.73 -25.42 -0.73
CA LYS A 272 18.47 -26.85 -0.47
C LYS A 272 18.33 -27.07 1.03
N PHE A 273 17.61 -28.12 1.40
CA PHE A 273 17.54 -28.55 2.80
C PHE A 273 18.81 -29.32 3.18
N LYS A 274 19.45 -28.90 4.25
CA LYS A 274 20.62 -29.56 4.85
C LYS A 274 20.17 -30.37 6.05
N GLN A 275 20.42 -31.68 6.02
CA GLN A 275 20.11 -32.56 7.14
C GLN A 275 21.16 -32.41 8.24
N THR A 276 20.85 -31.59 9.25
CA THR A 276 21.67 -31.42 10.47
C THR A 276 21.16 -32.25 11.64
N ARG A 277 19.95 -32.82 11.51
CA ARG A 277 19.23 -33.58 12.56
C ARG A 277 18.81 -34.94 12.01
N LYS A 278 18.53 -35.88 12.92
CA LYS A 278 17.99 -37.20 12.55
C LYS A 278 16.51 -37.07 12.17
N PRO A 279 16.07 -37.59 11.01
CA PRO A 279 14.65 -37.66 10.66
C PRO A 279 13.85 -38.41 11.72
N ILE A 280 12.60 -38.00 11.90
CA ILE A 280 11.65 -38.61 12.83
C ILE A 280 10.46 -39.21 12.08
N ASP A 281 9.66 -40.03 12.77
CA ASP A 281 8.41 -40.53 12.18
C ASP A 281 7.39 -39.39 12.06
N ILE A 282 6.61 -39.38 10.97
CA ILE A 282 5.61 -38.33 10.73
C ILE A 282 4.52 -38.31 11.82
N SER A 283 4.28 -39.43 12.50
CA SER A 283 3.35 -39.50 13.64
C SER A 283 3.83 -38.73 14.87
N GLU A 284 5.13 -38.42 14.99
CA GLU A 284 5.67 -37.54 16.03
C GLU A 284 5.49 -36.06 15.70
N VAL A 285 5.18 -35.71 14.44
CA VAL A 285 4.97 -34.33 14.02
C VAL A 285 3.55 -33.90 14.35
N GLU A 286 3.41 -32.66 14.85
CA GLU A 286 2.11 -32.04 15.12
C GLU A 286 1.13 -32.22 13.93
N PRO A 287 -0.18 -32.38 14.21
CA PRO A 287 -1.14 -32.67 13.15
C PRO A 287 -1.37 -31.44 12.25
N ALA A 288 -1.80 -31.70 11.01
CA ALA A 288 -2.01 -30.65 10.00
C ALA A 288 -3.04 -29.60 10.47
N SER A 289 -3.99 -30.01 11.32
CA SER A 289 -4.99 -29.15 11.95
C SER A 289 -4.43 -28.10 12.92
N GLU A 290 -3.21 -28.29 13.44
CA GLU A 290 -2.53 -27.27 14.25
C GLU A 290 -1.67 -26.36 13.37
N ILE A 291 -0.95 -26.92 12.39
CA ILE A 291 -0.14 -26.14 11.43
C ILE A 291 -1.02 -25.15 10.66
N VAL A 292 -2.20 -25.57 10.21
CA VAL A 292 -3.10 -24.72 9.41
C VAL A 292 -3.55 -23.45 10.15
N LYS A 293 -3.55 -23.44 11.48
CA LYS A 293 -3.91 -22.26 12.28
C LYS A 293 -2.88 -21.12 12.15
N ARG A 294 -1.66 -21.44 11.70
CA ARG A 294 -0.60 -20.48 11.37
C ARG A 294 -0.75 -19.91 9.95
N PHE A 295 -1.73 -20.39 9.18
CA PHE A 295 -2.00 -19.91 7.84
C PHE A 295 -3.07 -18.83 7.82
N SER A 296 -2.94 -17.92 6.87
CA SER A 296 -3.96 -16.91 6.61
C SER A 296 -4.14 -16.67 5.12
N THR A 297 -5.34 -16.23 4.73
CA THR A 297 -5.52 -15.66 3.39
C THR A 297 -5.02 -14.22 3.38
N GLY A 298 -4.33 -13.83 2.30
CA GLY A 298 -3.78 -12.48 2.16
C GLY A 298 -4.89 -11.41 2.07
N ALA A 299 -4.52 -10.18 2.43
CA ALA A 299 -5.42 -9.02 2.42
C ALA A 299 -5.91 -8.67 1.00
N MET A 300 -7.13 -9.08 0.67
CA MET A 300 -7.75 -8.82 -0.65
C MET A 300 -9.10 -8.12 -0.43
N SER A 301 -9.22 -6.87 -0.85
CA SER A 301 -10.38 -6.05 -0.51
C SER A 301 -11.67 -6.52 -1.21
N TYR A 302 -12.80 -6.46 -0.49
CA TYR A 302 -14.11 -6.41 -1.13
C TYR A 302 -14.18 -5.19 -2.08
N GLY A 303 -14.61 -5.43 -3.32
CA GLY A 303 -14.49 -4.49 -4.43
C GLY A 303 -13.40 -4.91 -5.43
N SER A 304 -12.19 -5.26 -4.96
CA SER A 304 -11.17 -5.88 -5.82
C SER A 304 -11.60 -7.29 -6.23
N ILE A 305 -12.03 -8.08 -5.26
CA ILE A 305 -12.70 -9.36 -5.47
C ILE A 305 -14.19 -9.25 -5.16
N SER A 306 -14.97 -10.16 -5.73
CA SER A 306 -16.41 -10.29 -5.56
C SER A 306 -16.74 -10.71 -4.13
N GLN A 307 -18.00 -10.51 -3.75
CA GLN A 307 -18.50 -10.94 -2.44
C GLN A 307 -18.36 -12.45 -2.28
N GLU A 308 -18.69 -13.19 -3.34
CA GLU A 308 -18.69 -14.65 -3.35
C GLU A 308 -17.29 -15.23 -3.08
N ALA A 309 -16.25 -14.69 -3.74
CA ALA A 309 -14.87 -15.09 -3.49
C ALA A 309 -14.42 -14.69 -2.08
N HIS A 310 -14.71 -13.46 -1.67
CA HIS A 310 -14.28 -12.96 -0.36
C HIS A 310 -14.87 -13.76 0.81
N GLU A 311 -16.16 -14.07 0.75
CA GLU A 311 -16.84 -14.87 1.76
C GLU A 311 -16.44 -16.34 1.71
N THR A 312 -16.18 -16.90 0.52
CA THR A 312 -15.69 -18.28 0.37
C THR A 312 -14.39 -18.50 1.13
N LEU A 313 -13.44 -17.56 1.01
CA LEU A 313 -12.19 -17.57 1.77
C LEU A 313 -12.46 -17.49 3.28
N ALA A 314 -13.32 -16.58 3.73
CA ALA A 314 -13.60 -16.42 5.16
C ALA A 314 -14.24 -17.66 5.77
N ILE A 315 -15.25 -18.24 5.11
CA ILE A 315 -15.92 -19.47 5.56
C ILE A 315 -14.90 -20.62 5.65
N ALA A 316 -14.04 -20.78 4.65
CA ALA A 316 -13.00 -21.81 4.66
C ALA A 316 -12.03 -21.65 5.84
N MET A 317 -11.48 -20.45 6.02
CA MET A 317 -10.49 -20.19 7.07
C MET A 317 -11.09 -20.27 8.48
N ASN A 318 -12.33 -19.80 8.65
CA ASN A 318 -13.04 -19.89 9.93
C ASN A 318 -13.31 -21.36 10.31
N LYS A 319 -13.71 -22.22 9.35
CA LYS A 319 -13.87 -23.67 9.57
C LYS A 319 -12.55 -24.36 9.96
N LEU A 320 -11.43 -23.89 9.43
CA LEU A 320 -10.09 -24.41 9.76
C LEU A 320 -9.55 -23.94 11.12
N GLY A 321 -10.19 -22.97 11.76
CA GLY A 321 -9.61 -22.26 12.91
C GLY A 321 -8.47 -21.31 12.53
N ALA A 322 -8.16 -21.19 11.23
CA ALA A 322 -7.21 -20.26 10.64
C ALA A 322 -7.85 -18.85 10.53
N ARG A 323 -7.23 -17.96 9.74
CA ARG A 323 -7.69 -16.57 9.61
C ARG A 323 -7.79 -16.12 8.15
N SER A 324 -8.83 -15.38 7.81
CA SER A 324 -8.91 -14.61 6.56
C SER A 324 -8.75 -13.11 6.84
N ASN A 325 -8.41 -12.34 5.81
CA ASN A 325 -8.18 -10.90 5.93
C ASN A 325 -9.15 -10.08 5.05
N SER A 326 -9.78 -9.07 5.65
CA SER A 326 -10.77 -8.20 4.99
C SER A 326 -10.19 -7.41 3.81
N GLY A 327 -8.89 -7.10 3.85
CA GLY A 327 -8.27 -6.10 2.99
C GLY A 327 -8.78 -4.68 3.25
N GLU A 328 -8.39 -3.75 2.39
CA GLU A 328 -8.66 -2.30 2.53
C GLU A 328 -10.09 -1.87 2.15
N GLY A 329 -11.04 -2.81 2.06
CA GLY A 329 -12.35 -2.57 1.46
C GLY A 329 -13.51 -2.37 2.42
N GLY A 330 -13.31 -2.58 3.72
CA GLY A 330 -14.39 -2.75 4.69
C GLY A 330 -15.09 -4.11 4.56
N GLU A 331 -16.04 -4.36 5.45
CA GLU A 331 -16.98 -5.50 5.38
C GLU A 331 -18.39 -4.98 5.62
N SER A 332 -19.39 -5.61 5.01
CA SER A 332 -20.79 -5.25 5.20
C SER A 332 -21.31 -5.67 6.57
N GLU A 333 -22.30 -4.93 7.08
CA GLU A 333 -22.94 -5.18 8.38
C GLU A 333 -23.50 -6.61 8.49
N ASP A 334 -24.17 -7.13 7.46
CA ASP A 334 -24.74 -8.48 7.45
C ASP A 334 -23.66 -9.57 7.61
N ARG A 335 -22.45 -9.27 7.14
CA ARG A 335 -21.31 -10.18 7.20
C ARG A 335 -20.64 -10.11 8.57
N ILE A 336 -20.48 -8.93 9.13
CA ILE A 336 -19.89 -8.73 10.47
C ILE A 336 -20.72 -9.46 11.53
N ASN A 337 -22.04 -9.47 11.37
CA ASN A 337 -22.98 -10.18 12.23
C ASN A 337 -23.00 -11.72 12.07
N ASP A 338 -22.25 -12.29 11.12
CA ASP A 338 -22.12 -13.74 10.92
C ASP A 338 -20.68 -14.21 11.19
N PRO A 339 -20.43 -14.90 12.33
CA PRO A 339 -19.12 -15.42 12.70
C PRO A 339 -18.46 -16.38 11.71
N LEU A 340 -19.24 -17.00 10.82
CA LEU A 340 -18.70 -17.88 9.78
C LEU A 340 -18.23 -17.07 8.57
N ARG A 341 -18.84 -15.91 8.29
CA ARG A 341 -18.58 -15.11 7.08
C ARG A 341 -17.59 -13.97 7.31
N TYR A 342 -17.45 -13.41 8.51
CA TYR A 342 -16.53 -12.28 8.73
C TYR A 342 -15.05 -12.69 8.66
N SER A 343 -14.19 -11.74 8.28
CA SER A 343 -12.73 -11.94 8.27
C SER A 343 -12.11 -11.68 9.64
N LYS A 344 -11.43 -12.67 10.22
CA LYS A 344 -10.77 -12.53 11.54
C LYS A 344 -9.70 -11.43 11.59
N ILE A 345 -8.99 -11.21 10.49
CA ILE A 345 -8.05 -10.10 10.33
C ILE A 345 -8.76 -8.95 9.64
N LYS A 346 -8.74 -7.78 10.27
CA LYS A 346 -9.33 -6.54 9.77
C LYS A 346 -8.24 -5.53 9.47
N GLN A 347 -8.15 -5.08 8.22
CA GLN A 347 -7.12 -4.13 7.82
C GLN A 347 -7.50 -2.68 8.13
N ILE A 348 -6.53 -1.91 8.63
CA ILE A 348 -6.54 -0.45 8.76
C ILE A 348 -5.52 0.07 7.74
N ALA A 349 -6.01 0.62 6.63
CA ALA A 349 -5.20 1.16 5.53
C ALA A 349 -5.37 2.68 5.41
N SER A 350 -4.51 3.35 4.64
CA SER A 350 -4.41 4.82 4.54
C SER A 350 -5.72 5.56 4.28
N ALA A 351 -6.66 4.97 3.53
CA ALA A 351 -7.95 5.60 3.24
C ALA A 351 -9.04 5.38 4.31
N ARG A 352 -8.83 4.49 5.29
CA ARG A 352 -9.82 4.13 6.33
C ARG A 352 -11.19 3.68 5.79
N PHE A 353 -11.24 3.14 4.57
CA PHE A 353 -12.48 2.63 3.99
C PHE A 353 -13.08 1.52 4.87
N GLY A 354 -14.33 1.73 5.30
CA GLY A 354 -15.09 0.79 6.13
C GLY A 354 -14.48 0.54 7.51
N VAL A 355 -13.60 1.41 7.99
CA VAL A 355 -13.04 1.32 9.35
C VAL A 355 -13.97 2.05 10.31
N THR A 356 -14.91 1.30 10.89
CA THR A 356 -15.85 1.76 11.92
C THR A 356 -15.54 1.12 13.27
N SER A 357 -16.13 1.63 14.36
CA SER A 357 -16.06 0.95 15.67
C SER A 357 -16.48 -0.53 15.57
N ASP A 358 -17.60 -0.81 14.89
CA ASP A 358 -18.14 -2.17 14.77
C ASP A 358 -17.21 -3.11 13.99
N TYR A 359 -16.60 -2.59 12.92
CA TYR A 359 -15.57 -3.30 12.15
C TYR A 359 -14.35 -3.67 13.01
N LEU A 360 -13.88 -2.75 13.87
CA LEU A 360 -12.69 -2.96 14.71
C LEU A 360 -12.97 -3.94 15.85
N VAL A 361 -14.15 -3.89 16.46
CA VAL A 361 -14.58 -4.81 17.54
C VAL A 361 -14.66 -6.25 17.04
N HIS A 362 -15.09 -6.46 15.79
CA HIS A 362 -15.22 -7.79 15.17
C HIS A 362 -13.92 -8.26 14.50
N ALA A 363 -12.81 -8.17 15.21
CA ALA A 363 -11.49 -8.62 14.80
C ALA A 363 -10.81 -9.46 15.88
N THR A 364 -10.08 -10.50 15.48
CA THR A 364 -9.04 -11.09 16.33
C THR A 364 -7.69 -10.42 16.10
N ASP A 365 -7.50 -9.82 14.92
CA ASP A 365 -6.26 -9.19 14.50
C ASP A 365 -6.59 -7.91 13.72
N LEU A 366 -5.98 -6.79 14.12
CA LEU A 366 -6.06 -5.51 13.44
C LEU A 366 -4.75 -5.28 12.67
N GLN A 367 -4.81 -5.22 11.34
CA GLN A 367 -3.62 -5.06 10.50
C GLN A 367 -3.46 -3.65 9.98
N ILE A 368 -2.48 -2.92 10.51
CA ILE A 368 -2.00 -1.65 9.98
C ILE A 368 -1.21 -1.93 8.71
N LYS A 369 -1.73 -1.47 7.57
CA LYS A 369 -1.14 -1.69 6.24
C LYS A 369 -0.29 -0.51 5.81
N LEU A 370 1.00 -0.54 6.15
CA LEU A 370 1.94 0.47 5.65
C LEU A 370 2.22 0.30 4.16
N ALA A 371 2.39 -0.93 3.68
CA ALA A 371 2.66 -1.19 2.27
C ALA A 371 2.17 -2.57 1.79
N GLN A 372 2.26 -2.81 0.48
CA GLN A 372 2.06 -4.11 -0.14
C GLN A 372 3.09 -4.35 -1.25
N GLY A 373 3.50 -5.61 -1.44
CA GLY A 373 4.59 -5.97 -2.36
C GLY A 373 4.41 -5.49 -3.81
N ALA A 374 3.18 -5.56 -4.35
CA ALA A 374 2.91 -5.15 -5.73
C ALA A 374 3.04 -3.65 -6.02
N LYS A 375 3.01 -2.81 -4.98
CA LYS A 375 3.09 -1.34 -5.10
C LYS A 375 3.52 -0.66 -3.79
N PRO A 376 4.76 -0.88 -3.34
CA PRO A 376 5.32 -0.15 -2.20
C PRO A 376 5.40 1.34 -2.52
N GLY A 377 5.21 2.16 -1.48
CA GLY A 377 5.18 3.62 -1.57
C GLY A 377 3.93 4.21 -2.24
N GLU A 378 2.88 3.39 -2.46
CA GLU A 378 1.62 3.83 -3.07
C GLU A 378 0.39 3.26 -2.32
N GLY A 379 -0.76 3.91 -2.49
CA GLY A 379 -2.01 3.52 -1.85
C GLY A 379 -2.80 2.42 -2.60
N GLY A 380 -3.93 2.03 -2.00
CA GLY A 380 -4.97 1.21 -2.62
C GLY A 380 -5.58 1.82 -3.88
N HIS A 381 -5.93 1.00 -4.88
CA HIS A 381 -6.53 1.44 -6.15
C HIS A 381 -7.76 0.60 -6.43
N LEU A 382 -8.92 1.24 -6.59
CA LEU A 382 -10.14 0.60 -7.06
C LEU A 382 -10.77 1.45 -8.18
N PRO A 383 -10.76 0.97 -9.44
CA PRO A 383 -11.37 1.68 -10.56
C PRO A 383 -12.85 1.99 -10.32
N GLY A 384 -13.31 3.17 -10.74
CA GLY A 384 -14.68 3.66 -10.50
C GLY A 384 -15.79 2.71 -10.98
N ALA A 385 -15.58 2.03 -12.11
CA ALA A 385 -16.51 1.01 -12.61
C ALA A 385 -16.73 -0.16 -11.64
N LYS A 386 -15.79 -0.41 -10.71
CA LYS A 386 -15.88 -1.41 -9.64
C LYS A 386 -16.39 -0.84 -8.31
N VAL A 387 -16.97 0.36 -8.33
CA VAL A 387 -17.57 1.04 -7.17
C VAL A 387 -19.08 1.21 -7.37
N PRO A 388 -19.85 0.13 -7.58
CA PRO A 388 -21.30 0.20 -7.57
C PRO A 388 -21.84 0.57 -6.17
N PRO A 389 -23.14 0.87 -6.03
CA PRO A 389 -23.71 1.40 -4.78
C PRO A 389 -23.43 0.54 -3.54
N TRP A 390 -23.40 -0.80 -3.67
CA TRP A 390 -23.10 -1.69 -2.55
C TRP A 390 -21.63 -1.64 -2.10
N ILE A 391 -20.68 -1.45 -3.02
CA ILE A 391 -19.26 -1.22 -2.68
C ILE A 391 -19.07 0.16 -2.07
N ALA A 392 -19.74 1.17 -2.65
CA ALA A 392 -19.69 2.55 -2.17
C ALA A 392 -20.21 2.65 -0.72
N LYS A 393 -21.31 1.94 -0.41
CA LYS A 393 -21.88 1.87 0.95
C LYS A 393 -20.85 1.38 1.97
N VAL A 394 -20.25 0.20 1.74
CA VAL A 394 -19.28 -0.41 2.67
C VAL A 394 -18.04 0.48 2.88
N ARG A 395 -17.69 1.29 1.88
CA ARG A 395 -16.53 2.18 1.94
C ARG A 395 -16.82 3.59 2.44
N HIS A 396 -18.08 3.95 2.71
CA HIS A 396 -18.48 5.34 2.96
C HIS A 396 -17.96 6.28 1.86
N ALA A 397 -18.19 5.88 0.61
CA ALA A 397 -17.69 6.54 -0.59
C ALA A 397 -18.80 6.84 -1.60
N THR A 398 -18.45 7.58 -2.65
CA THR A 398 -19.39 7.93 -3.73
C THR A 398 -19.41 6.83 -4.80
N PRO A 399 -20.59 6.34 -5.23
CA PRO A 399 -20.70 5.38 -6.33
C PRO A 399 -20.01 5.87 -7.60
N GLY A 400 -19.38 4.95 -8.34
CA GLY A 400 -18.73 5.23 -9.63
C GLY A 400 -17.46 6.08 -9.55
N VAL A 401 -17.11 6.66 -8.41
CA VAL A 401 -15.88 7.44 -8.27
C VAL A 401 -14.70 6.49 -8.06
N GLU A 402 -13.62 6.71 -8.80
CA GLU A 402 -12.38 5.95 -8.62
C GLU A 402 -11.77 6.22 -7.23
N LEU A 403 -11.45 5.14 -6.52
CA LEU A 403 -10.89 5.22 -5.17
C LEU A 403 -9.39 4.96 -5.24
N ILE A 404 -8.63 6.06 -5.32
CA ILE A 404 -7.18 6.06 -5.10
C ILE A 404 -6.96 6.48 -3.65
N SER A 405 -6.35 5.59 -2.88
CA SER A 405 -6.02 5.88 -1.48
C SER A 405 -4.78 6.76 -1.40
N PRO A 406 -4.66 7.61 -0.37
CA PRO A 406 -3.41 8.31 -0.10
C PRO A 406 -2.25 7.31 0.01
N PRO A 407 -1.04 7.63 -0.50
CA PRO A 407 0.13 6.78 -0.27
C PRO A 407 0.46 6.62 1.23
N PRO A 408 0.57 7.69 2.04
CA PRO A 408 0.83 7.53 3.46
C PRO A 408 -0.46 7.33 4.26
N HIS A 409 -0.32 6.75 5.45
CA HIS A 409 -1.28 6.98 6.52
C HIS A 409 -1.09 8.42 7.03
N HIS A 410 -2.12 9.26 6.98
CA HIS A 410 -1.99 10.65 7.45
C HIS A 410 -1.81 10.79 8.97
N ASP A 411 -1.98 9.69 9.70
CA ASP A 411 -1.68 9.53 11.13
C ASP A 411 -0.44 8.67 11.39
N ILE A 412 0.45 8.52 10.39
CA ILE A 412 1.77 7.90 10.53
C ILE A 412 2.78 8.68 9.68
N TYR A 413 3.47 9.65 10.27
CA TYR A 413 4.61 10.32 9.65
C TYR A 413 5.95 9.96 10.28
N SER A 414 5.89 9.21 11.38
CA SER A 414 7.05 8.81 12.16
C SER A 414 6.79 7.47 12.89
N ILE A 415 7.80 6.95 13.58
CA ILE A 415 7.68 5.69 14.32
C ILE A 415 6.84 5.85 15.59
N GLU A 416 6.85 7.04 16.19
CA GLU A 416 6.03 7.42 17.33
C GLU A 416 4.54 7.56 16.94
N ASP A 417 4.24 8.01 15.73
CA ASP A 417 2.87 8.02 15.21
C ASP A 417 2.36 6.59 14.96
N LEU A 418 3.23 5.69 14.46
CA LEU A 418 2.89 4.27 14.37
C LEU A 418 2.59 3.70 15.77
N LYS A 419 3.39 4.05 16.79
CA LYS A 419 3.11 3.67 18.18
C LYS A 419 1.75 4.19 18.63
N GLN A 420 1.38 5.41 18.25
CA GLN A 420 0.08 5.99 18.57
C GLN A 420 -1.05 5.22 17.87
N LEU A 421 -0.95 4.89 16.58
CA LEU A 421 -1.98 4.09 15.91
C LEU A 421 -2.08 2.66 16.47
N ILE A 422 -0.96 2.03 16.88
CA ILE A 422 -1.00 0.73 17.56
C ILE A 422 -1.78 0.84 18.87
N ASN A 423 -1.52 1.89 19.66
CA ASN A 423 -2.27 2.19 20.88
C ASN A 423 -3.76 2.40 20.56
N ASP A 424 -4.08 3.19 19.53
CA ASP A 424 -5.47 3.46 19.15
C ASP A 424 -6.21 2.18 18.73
N ALA A 425 -5.59 1.34 17.91
CA ALA A 425 -6.14 0.06 17.48
C ALA A 425 -6.36 -0.86 18.68
N LYS A 426 -5.42 -0.89 19.62
CA LYS A 426 -5.50 -1.71 20.82
C LYS A 426 -6.56 -1.21 21.80
N MET A 427 -6.78 0.10 21.92
CA MET A 427 -7.86 0.64 22.76
C MET A 427 -9.23 0.51 22.10
N ALA A 428 -9.30 0.55 20.77
CA ALA A 428 -10.52 0.27 20.01
C ALA A 428 -10.93 -1.21 20.05
N ASN A 429 -9.98 -2.13 20.28
CA ASN A 429 -10.26 -3.52 20.58
C ASN A 429 -9.17 -4.13 21.49
N PRO A 430 -9.37 -4.10 22.83
CA PRO A 430 -8.41 -4.62 23.80
C PRO A 430 -8.01 -6.08 23.59
N LYS A 431 -8.87 -6.88 22.94
CA LYS A 431 -8.67 -8.32 22.72
C LYS A 431 -7.91 -8.65 21.43
N ALA A 432 -7.85 -7.74 20.46
CA ALA A 432 -7.20 -8.01 19.18
C ALA A 432 -5.68 -7.92 19.27
N ARG A 433 -4.97 -8.71 18.45
CA ARG A 433 -3.54 -8.51 18.16
C ARG A 433 -3.38 -7.40 17.13
N VAL A 434 -2.31 -6.61 17.22
CA VAL A 434 -2.00 -5.56 16.25
C VAL A 434 -0.88 -6.04 15.32
N HIS A 435 -1.21 -6.16 14.03
CA HIS A 435 -0.28 -6.50 12.95
C HIS A 435 0.23 -5.23 12.26
N VAL A 436 1.50 -5.20 11.89
CA VAL A 436 2.06 -4.19 10.99
C VAL A 436 2.56 -4.87 9.72
N LYS A 437 1.99 -4.53 8.57
CA LYS A 437 2.37 -5.08 7.26
C LYS A 437 3.40 -4.18 6.58
N LEU A 438 4.61 -4.69 6.44
CA LEU A 438 5.75 -4.11 5.74
C LEU A 438 6.01 -4.83 4.42
N VAL A 439 6.86 -4.25 3.58
CA VAL A 439 7.37 -4.89 2.37
C VAL A 439 8.87 -5.09 2.53
N SER A 440 9.37 -6.20 1.99
CA SER A 440 10.80 -6.48 1.93
C SER A 440 11.54 -5.43 1.12
N GLU A 441 12.51 -4.78 1.75
CA GLU A 441 13.51 -3.89 1.17
C GLU A 441 14.70 -3.80 2.14
N PHE A 442 15.82 -3.23 1.69
CA PHE A 442 16.93 -2.95 2.59
C PHE A 442 16.53 -2.02 3.74
N GLY A 443 16.89 -2.41 4.96
CA GLY A 443 16.58 -1.65 6.17
C GLY A 443 15.27 -2.06 6.84
N VAL A 444 14.49 -2.97 6.24
CA VAL A 444 13.23 -3.45 6.81
C VAL A 444 13.42 -4.09 8.19
N GLY A 445 14.57 -4.70 8.47
CA GLY A 445 14.86 -5.27 9.79
C GLY A 445 14.98 -4.20 10.87
N THR A 446 15.54 -3.03 10.54
CA THR A 446 15.60 -1.87 11.43
C THR A 446 14.20 -1.34 11.72
N ILE A 447 13.36 -1.23 10.68
CA ILE A 447 11.95 -0.83 10.84
C ILE A 447 11.20 -1.83 11.70
N ALA A 448 11.40 -3.14 11.48
CA ALA A 448 10.76 -4.21 12.27
C ALA A 448 11.17 -4.15 13.76
N ALA A 449 12.42 -3.79 14.07
CA ALA A 449 12.84 -3.55 15.45
C ALA A 449 12.12 -2.34 16.07
N GLY A 450 11.90 -1.27 15.30
CA GLY A 450 11.04 -0.14 15.70
C GLY A 450 9.60 -0.58 15.97
N VAL A 451 9.00 -1.33 15.05
CA VAL A 451 7.66 -1.91 15.17
C VAL A 451 7.50 -2.74 16.44
N ALA A 452 8.48 -3.58 16.78
CA ALA A 452 8.48 -4.37 18.02
C ALA A 452 8.55 -3.48 19.28
N LYS A 453 9.31 -2.38 19.25
CA LYS A 453 9.36 -1.38 20.34
C LYS A 453 8.08 -0.55 20.46
N CYS A 454 7.30 -0.44 19.38
CA CYS A 454 5.98 0.17 19.38
C CYS A 454 4.87 -0.76 19.90
N HIS A 455 5.23 -1.94 20.39
CA HIS A 455 4.33 -2.95 20.95
C HIS A 455 3.42 -3.66 19.94
N ALA A 456 3.76 -3.64 18.65
CA ALA A 456 3.05 -4.52 17.69
C ALA A 456 3.21 -5.99 18.10
N ASP A 457 2.13 -6.75 17.97
CA ASP A 457 2.11 -8.18 18.29
C ASP A 457 2.64 -9.02 17.14
N VAL A 458 2.44 -8.55 15.90
CA VAL A 458 2.88 -9.23 14.67
C VAL A 458 3.50 -8.25 13.68
N VAL A 459 4.63 -8.61 13.07
CA VAL A 459 5.19 -7.93 11.89
C VAL A 459 5.09 -8.85 10.69
N LEU A 460 4.47 -8.39 9.60
CA LEU A 460 4.37 -9.11 8.35
C LEU A 460 5.37 -8.54 7.34
N ILE A 461 6.24 -9.40 6.82
CA ILE A 461 7.15 -9.08 5.70
C ILE A 461 6.55 -9.62 4.40
N SER A 462 6.13 -8.73 3.52
CA SER A 462 5.63 -9.06 2.19
C SER A 462 6.74 -9.00 1.13
N GLY A 463 6.85 -10.03 0.29
CA GLY A 463 7.71 -10.00 -0.90
C GLY A 463 7.16 -9.12 -2.02
N TYR A 464 8.04 -8.63 -2.90
CA TYR A 464 7.68 -7.84 -4.10
C TYR A 464 6.70 -8.57 -5.04
N ASP A 465 6.70 -9.89 -5.00
CA ASP A 465 5.92 -10.78 -5.85
C ASP A 465 4.45 -10.93 -5.42
N GLY A 466 4.02 -10.24 -4.35
CA GLY A 466 2.63 -10.21 -3.92
C GLY A 466 1.64 -9.79 -5.03
N GLY A 467 0.44 -10.40 -5.02
CA GLY A 467 -0.61 -10.09 -5.99
C GLY A 467 -1.27 -8.71 -5.79
N THR A 468 -1.96 -8.21 -6.83
CA THR A 468 -2.80 -7.01 -6.74
C THR A 468 -3.96 -7.06 -7.74
N GLY A 469 -5.11 -6.49 -7.35
CA GLY A 469 -6.24 -6.29 -8.26
C GLY A 469 -6.02 -5.14 -9.24
N ALA A 470 -5.29 -4.10 -8.82
CA ALA A 470 -4.93 -2.94 -9.62
C ALA A 470 -3.69 -2.22 -9.06
N ALA A 471 -2.68 -2.02 -9.92
CA ALA A 471 -1.51 -1.20 -9.64
C ALA A 471 -0.86 -0.74 -10.95
N PRO A 472 -0.06 0.34 -10.94
CA PRO A 472 0.80 0.68 -12.07
C PRO A 472 1.79 -0.45 -12.37
N LEU A 473 1.98 -0.76 -13.66
CA LEU A 473 2.91 -1.83 -14.08
C LEU A 473 4.34 -1.58 -13.61
N ASN A 474 4.76 -0.31 -13.59
CA ASN A 474 6.06 0.12 -13.07
C ASN A 474 6.27 -0.33 -11.62
N ALA A 475 5.26 -0.22 -10.76
CA ALA A 475 5.36 -0.60 -9.36
C ALA A 475 5.44 -2.13 -9.19
N ILE A 476 4.63 -2.88 -9.95
CA ILE A 476 4.63 -4.36 -9.92
C ILE A 476 5.99 -4.94 -10.31
N LYS A 477 6.71 -4.28 -11.22
CA LYS A 477 7.97 -4.78 -11.76
C LYS A 477 9.22 -4.30 -11.04
N HIS A 478 9.17 -3.09 -10.47
CA HIS A 478 10.38 -2.36 -10.11
C HIS A 478 10.41 -1.85 -8.67
N ALA A 479 9.53 -2.34 -7.78
CA ALA A 479 9.49 -1.90 -6.38
C ALA A 479 9.35 -3.08 -5.40
N GLY A 480 10.11 -3.02 -4.30
CA GLY A 480 10.24 -4.10 -3.32
C GLY A 480 11.31 -5.13 -3.71
N THR A 481 11.63 -6.03 -2.77
CA THR A 481 12.59 -7.13 -2.95
C THR A 481 11.97 -8.51 -2.62
N PRO A 482 12.65 -9.62 -2.97
CA PRO A 482 12.23 -10.96 -2.53
C PRO A 482 12.11 -11.07 -1.02
N TRP A 483 11.06 -11.72 -0.52
CA TRP A 483 10.81 -11.85 0.92
C TRP A 483 11.92 -12.60 1.65
N GLU A 484 12.67 -13.48 0.98
CA GLU A 484 13.80 -14.21 1.58
C GLU A 484 14.84 -13.22 2.17
N ILE A 485 15.04 -12.09 1.49
CA ILE A 485 15.98 -11.05 1.90
C ILE A 485 15.43 -10.29 3.13
N GLY A 486 14.22 -9.74 3.04
CA GLY A 486 13.67 -8.94 4.13
C GLY A 486 13.31 -9.77 5.37
N LEU A 487 12.90 -11.02 5.19
CA LEU A 487 12.58 -11.94 6.29
C LEU A 487 13.83 -12.30 7.09
N SER A 488 14.92 -12.66 6.40
CA SER A 488 16.21 -12.96 7.05
C SER A 488 16.76 -11.72 7.78
N GLU A 489 16.75 -10.54 7.15
CA GLU A 489 17.16 -9.29 7.79
C GLU A 489 16.33 -8.99 9.06
N THR A 490 15.01 -9.21 8.99
CA THR A 490 14.10 -9.01 10.11
C THR A 490 14.42 -9.96 11.26
N GLN A 491 14.58 -11.26 10.98
CA GLN A 491 14.96 -12.26 11.97
C GLN A 491 16.28 -11.89 12.63
N GLN A 492 17.31 -11.60 11.84
CA GLN A 492 18.65 -11.27 12.31
C GLN A 492 18.62 -10.02 13.20
N THR A 493 17.97 -8.95 12.75
CA THR A 493 17.92 -7.67 13.48
C THR A 493 17.16 -7.79 14.79
N LEU A 494 16.03 -8.50 14.80
CA LEU A 494 15.23 -8.70 16.03
C LEU A 494 15.99 -9.54 17.07
N VAL A 495 16.74 -10.56 16.65
CA VAL A 495 17.58 -11.37 17.53
C VAL A 495 18.72 -10.54 18.10
N LEU A 496 19.46 -9.83 17.25
CA LEU A 496 20.59 -8.98 17.66
C LEU A 496 20.18 -7.88 18.66
N ASN A 497 18.93 -7.41 18.59
CA ASN A 497 18.40 -6.39 19.51
C ASN A 497 17.68 -6.97 20.74
N GLY A 498 17.60 -8.29 20.91
CA GLY A 498 16.88 -8.92 22.01
C GLY A 498 15.36 -8.68 21.99
N LEU A 499 14.79 -8.44 20.80
CA LEU A 499 13.37 -8.13 20.59
C LEU A 499 12.58 -9.32 20.03
N ARG A 500 13.26 -10.35 19.53
CA ARG A 500 12.62 -11.48 18.82
C ARG A 500 11.57 -12.23 19.65
N SER A 501 11.75 -12.29 20.97
CA SER A 501 10.83 -12.95 21.90
C SER A 501 9.45 -12.29 22.02
N ARG A 502 9.30 -11.03 21.59
CA ARG A 502 8.11 -10.20 21.84
C ARG A 502 7.14 -10.11 20.68
N ILE A 503 7.53 -10.53 19.49
CA ILE A 503 6.78 -10.27 18.25
C ILE A 503 6.73 -11.52 17.39
N THR A 504 5.54 -11.83 16.86
CA THR A 504 5.39 -12.87 15.84
C THR A 504 5.83 -12.32 14.49
N VAL A 505 6.64 -13.08 13.75
CA VAL A 505 7.02 -12.71 12.38
C VAL A 505 6.14 -13.48 11.39
N GLN A 506 5.44 -12.77 10.53
CA GLN A 506 4.62 -13.33 9.45
C GLN A 506 5.30 -13.09 8.10
N CYS A 507 5.13 -14.01 7.15
CA CYS A 507 5.62 -13.85 5.77
C CYS A 507 4.50 -14.07 4.74
N ASP A 508 4.47 -13.25 3.70
CA ASP A 508 3.69 -13.49 2.47
C ASP A 508 4.48 -13.07 1.21
N GLY A 509 4.03 -13.49 0.04
CA GLY A 509 4.72 -13.27 -1.24
C GLY A 509 4.84 -14.56 -2.04
N GLU A 510 3.82 -14.83 -2.86
CA GLU A 510 3.71 -16.03 -3.71
C GLU A 510 4.12 -17.36 -3.03
N LEU A 511 3.75 -17.54 -1.75
CA LEU A 511 3.82 -18.83 -1.06
C LEU A 511 2.80 -19.79 -1.71
N LYS A 512 3.25 -20.99 -2.10
CA LYS A 512 2.46 -21.94 -2.91
C LYS A 512 2.46 -23.36 -2.35
N THR A 513 3.55 -23.75 -1.71
CA THR A 513 3.84 -25.13 -1.33
C THR A 513 4.26 -25.22 0.13
N GLY A 514 4.22 -26.42 0.72
CA GLY A 514 4.79 -26.69 2.03
C GLY A 514 6.30 -26.43 2.08
N ARG A 515 7.01 -26.57 0.95
CA ARG A 515 8.42 -26.19 0.85
C ARG A 515 8.62 -24.70 1.08
N ASP A 516 7.79 -23.84 0.50
CA ASP A 516 7.87 -22.39 0.73
C ASP A 516 7.67 -22.05 2.21
N VAL A 517 6.69 -22.69 2.86
CA VAL A 517 6.40 -22.52 4.29
C VAL A 517 7.58 -22.92 5.15
N VAL A 518 8.18 -24.10 4.91
CA VAL A 518 9.32 -24.57 5.71
C VAL A 518 10.55 -23.67 5.49
N ILE A 519 10.82 -23.21 4.27
CA ILE A 519 11.92 -22.25 4.03
C ILE A 519 11.67 -20.94 4.79
N ALA A 520 10.46 -20.38 4.70
CA ALA A 520 10.12 -19.18 5.45
C ALA A 520 10.23 -19.39 6.96
N ALA A 521 9.83 -20.56 7.49
CA ALA A 521 9.98 -20.90 8.90
C ALA A 521 11.45 -20.92 9.33
N LEU A 522 12.30 -21.63 8.58
CA LEU A 522 13.74 -21.72 8.86
C LEU A 522 14.43 -20.34 8.77
N LEU A 523 13.92 -19.42 7.95
CA LEU A 523 14.37 -18.02 7.88
C LEU A 523 13.79 -17.11 8.99
N GLY A 524 12.82 -17.58 9.78
CA GLY A 524 12.33 -16.89 10.98
C GLY A 524 10.83 -16.63 11.06
N ALA A 525 10.03 -17.00 10.05
CA ALA A 525 8.58 -16.79 10.07
C ALA A 525 7.84 -17.82 10.95
N GLU A 526 6.75 -17.39 11.59
CA GLU A 526 5.87 -18.20 12.45
C GLU A 526 4.45 -18.34 11.89
N GLU A 527 4.03 -17.37 11.05
CA GLU A 527 2.73 -17.32 10.39
C GLU A 527 2.90 -17.05 8.88
N PHE A 528 1.98 -17.55 8.04
CA PHE A 528 2.16 -17.59 6.58
C PHE A 528 0.90 -17.10 5.84
N GLY A 529 1.07 -16.16 4.92
CA GLY A 529 -0.01 -15.56 4.13
C GLY A 529 -0.08 -16.10 2.69
N PHE A 530 -1.28 -16.49 2.25
CA PHE A 530 -1.54 -17.02 0.92
C PHE A 530 -2.65 -16.23 0.22
N ALA A 531 -2.38 -15.68 -0.97
CA ALA A 531 -3.36 -14.90 -1.73
C ALA A 531 -3.65 -15.53 -3.09
N THR A 532 -2.73 -15.39 -4.05
CA THR A 532 -2.91 -15.84 -5.44
C THR A 532 -3.23 -17.33 -5.52
N ALA A 533 -2.52 -18.18 -4.78
CA ALA A 533 -2.77 -19.63 -4.76
C ALA A 533 -4.20 -19.93 -4.28
N ALA A 534 -4.65 -19.28 -3.20
CA ALA A 534 -6.03 -19.44 -2.70
C ALA A 534 -7.07 -19.03 -3.76
N LEU A 535 -6.89 -17.90 -4.44
CA LEU A 535 -7.79 -17.51 -5.54
C LEU A 535 -7.76 -18.48 -6.73
N ILE A 536 -6.63 -19.12 -7.02
CA ILE A 536 -6.56 -20.17 -8.05
C ILE A 536 -7.44 -21.35 -7.67
N THR A 537 -7.47 -21.74 -6.39
CA THR A 537 -8.34 -22.83 -5.90
C THR A 537 -9.83 -22.51 -6.04
N GLU A 538 -10.20 -21.22 -5.98
CA GLU A 538 -11.56 -20.75 -6.24
C GLU A 538 -11.93 -20.69 -7.73
N GLY A 539 -10.94 -20.82 -8.62
CA GLY A 539 -11.14 -20.86 -10.07
C GLY A 539 -10.34 -19.85 -10.88
N CYS A 540 -9.46 -19.03 -10.27
CA CYS A 540 -8.68 -18.05 -11.02
C CYS A 540 -7.79 -18.71 -12.09
N VAL A 541 -7.86 -18.19 -13.31
CA VAL A 541 -7.08 -18.67 -14.48
C VAL A 541 -5.96 -17.71 -14.90
N MET A 542 -5.58 -16.77 -14.03
CA MET A 542 -4.47 -15.82 -14.22
C MET A 542 -4.52 -14.98 -15.52
N MET A 543 -5.73 -14.57 -15.94
CA MET A 543 -5.93 -13.71 -17.13
C MET A 543 -5.29 -12.31 -16.99
N ARG A 544 -5.04 -11.85 -15.75
CA ARG A 544 -4.49 -10.53 -15.41
C ARG A 544 -5.30 -9.39 -16.03
N ALA A 545 -6.60 -9.39 -15.73
CA ALA A 545 -7.57 -8.37 -16.14
C ALA A 545 -8.45 -7.92 -14.96
N CYS A 546 -8.00 -8.13 -13.72
CA CYS A 546 -8.72 -7.90 -12.47
C CYS A 546 -9.22 -6.45 -12.34
N GLN A 547 -8.42 -5.50 -12.83
CA GLN A 547 -8.73 -4.07 -12.84
C GLN A 547 -9.81 -3.68 -13.84
N LYS A 548 -10.10 -4.52 -14.85
CA LYS A 548 -11.03 -4.18 -15.93
C LYS A 548 -12.50 -4.49 -15.61
N ASN A 549 -12.78 -5.05 -14.44
CA ASN A 549 -14.10 -5.58 -14.07
C ASN A 549 -14.61 -6.75 -14.93
N THR A 550 -13.78 -7.36 -15.79
CA THR A 550 -14.19 -8.37 -16.77
C THR A 550 -13.71 -9.79 -16.42
N CYS A 551 -13.66 -10.13 -15.13
CA CYS A 551 -13.19 -11.45 -14.70
C CYS A 551 -14.15 -12.56 -15.18
N PRO A 552 -13.72 -13.51 -16.02
CA PRO A 552 -14.62 -14.51 -16.58
C PRO A 552 -15.09 -15.56 -15.54
N GLN A 553 -14.40 -15.64 -14.40
CA GLN A 553 -14.64 -16.62 -13.34
C GLN A 553 -15.45 -16.04 -12.16
N GLY A 554 -15.93 -14.80 -12.27
CA GLY A 554 -16.69 -14.15 -11.19
C GLY A 554 -15.90 -13.83 -9.94
N ILE A 555 -14.56 -13.85 -9.99
CA ILE A 555 -13.66 -13.60 -8.84
C ILE A 555 -13.33 -12.11 -8.71
N ALA A 556 -12.69 -11.51 -9.70
CA ALA A 556 -12.18 -10.13 -9.62
C ALA A 556 -13.09 -9.14 -10.36
N THR A 557 -14.40 -9.20 -10.10
CA THR A 557 -15.43 -8.39 -10.77
C THR A 557 -16.59 -8.06 -9.83
N GLN A 558 -17.22 -6.92 -10.06
CA GLN A 558 -18.47 -6.50 -9.43
C GLN A 558 -19.67 -6.61 -10.39
N ASP A 559 -19.44 -6.94 -11.66
CA ASP A 559 -20.50 -7.16 -12.65
C ASP A 559 -21.39 -8.34 -12.21
N PRO A 560 -22.72 -8.13 -12.04
CA PRO A 560 -23.62 -9.18 -11.58
C PRO A 560 -23.72 -10.40 -12.51
N GLU A 561 -23.56 -10.23 -13.82
CA GLU A 561 -23.57 -11.34 -14.79
C GLU A 561 -22.33 -12.21 -14.62
N LEU A 562 -21.16 -11.58 -14.49
CA LEU A 562 -19.89 -12.29 -14.33
C LEU A 562 -19.80 -12.94 -12.95
N ARG A 563 -20.30 -12.30 -11.90
CA ARG A 563 -20.36 -12.88 -10.54
C ARG A 563 -21.15 -14.19 -10.49
N LYS A 564 -22.25 -14.32 -11.26
CA LYS A 564 -23.02 -15.58 -11.38
C LYS A 564 -22.20 -16.76 -11.92
N ARG A 565 -21.06 -16.48 -12.56
CA ARG A 565 -20.13 -17.51 -13.08
C ARG A 565 -19.20 -18.06 -12.00
N PHE A 566 -19.16 -17.47 -10.80
CA PHE A 566 -18.36 -17.99 -9.69
C PHE A 566 -18.78 -19.42 -9.31
N LYS A 567 -17.81 -20.32 -9.24
CA LYS A 567 -17.99 -21.75 -8.89
C LYS A 567 -17.07 -22.21 -7.76
N GLY A 568 -16.30 -21.31 -7.16
CA GLY A 568 -15.46 -21.60 -6.01
C GLY A 568 -16.28 -22.09 -4.84
N LYS A 569 -15.67 -22.93 -4.00
CA LYS A 569 -16.32 -23.47 -2.81
C LYS A 569 -15.34 -23.50 -1.63
N PRO A 570 -15.83 -23.32 -0.38
CA PRO A 570 -14.96 -23.36 0.79
C PRO A 570 -14.17 -24.66 0.91
N GLU A 571 -14.74 -25.79 0.47
CA GLU A 571 -14.08 -27.10 0.52
C GLU A 571 -12.79 -27.15 -0.30
N TYR A 572 -12.72 -26.43 -1.43
CA TYR A 572 -11.52 -26.41 -2.28
C TYR A 572 -10.37 -25.65 -1.59
N VAL A 573 -10.72 -24.54 -0.93
CA VAL A 573 -9.78 -23.74 -0.16
C VAL A 573 -9.30 -24.52 1.08
N ILE A 574 -10.22 -25.21 1.77
CA ILE A 574 -9.90 -26.10 2.89
C ILE A 574 -8.91 -27.18 2.47
N ASN A 575 -9.19 -27.88 1.35
CA ASN A 575 -8.30 -28.91 0.83
C ASN A 575 -6.90 -28.37 0.54
N PHE A 576 -6.79 -27.20 -0.09
CA PHE A 576 -5.49 -26.57 -0.35
C PHE A 576 -4.67 -26.36 0.91
N PHE A 577 -5.24 -25.71 1.92
CA PHE A 577 -4.51 -25.41 3.15
C PHE A 577 -4.15 -26.69 3.93
N MET A 578 -5.02 -27.69 3.93
CA MET A 578 -4.72 -28.99 4.54
C MET A 578 -3.62 -29.74 3.78
N PHE A 579 -3.58 -29.67 2.45
CA PHE A 579 -2.51 -30.28 1.64
C PHE A 579 -1.16 -29.60 1.87
N VAL A 580 -1.14 -28.26 1.93
CA VAL A 580 0.08 -27.52 2.29
C VAL A 580 0.55 -27.91 3.69
N ALA A 581 -0.37 -27.96 4.67
CA ALA A 581 -0.04 -28.35 6.03
C ALA A 581 0.49 -29.80 6.12
N GLU A 582 -0.07 -30.74 5.36
CA GLU A 582 0.44 -32.11 5.30
C GLU A 582 1.83 -32.20 4.66
N GLU A 583 2.08 -31.45 3.58
CA GLU A 583 3.42 -31.36 2.97
C GLU A 583 4.44 -30.74 3.94
N VAL A 584 4.03 -29.76 4.75
CA VAL A 584 4.87 -29.23 5.84
C VAL A 584 5.23 -30.32 6.84
N ARG A 585 4.28 -31.19 7.25
CA ARG A 585 4.56 -32.29 8.18
C ARG A 585 5.57 -33.27 7.62
N GLU A 586 5.44 -33.66 6.36
CA GLU A 586 6.39 -34.53 5.68
C GLU A 586 7.81 -33.94 5.69
N LEU A 587 7.93 -32.62 5.46
CA LEU A 587 9.20 -31.92 5.46
C LEU A 587 9.79 -31.75 6.86
N LEU A 588 8.98 -31.44 7.88
CA LEU A 588 9.42 -31.36 9.28
C LEU A 588 9.93 -32.72 9.77
N ALA A 589 9.22 -33.81 9.46
CA ALA A 589 9.64 -35.17 9.78
C ALA A 589 11.02 -35.48 9.16
N LYS A 590 11.21 -35.13 7.88
CA LYS A 590 12.48 -35.30 7.16
C LYS A 590 13.62 -34.47 7.77
N LEU A 591 13.30 -33.30 8.31
CA LEU A 591 14.25 -32.40 8.95
C LEU A 591 14.45 -32.68 10.46
N GLY A 592 13.68 -33.58 11.06
CA GLY A 592 13.82 -33.95 12.47
C GLY A 592 13.24 -32.92 13.46
N PHE A 593 12.14 -32.25 13.09
CA PHE A 593 11.38 -31.32 13.93
C PHE A 593 9.99 -31.89 14.23
N ARG A 594 9.53 -31.80 15.48
CA ARG A 594 8.19 -32.27 15.89
C ARG A 594 7.11 -31.21 15.70
N THR A 595 7.49 -29.95 15.70
CA THR A 595 6.56 -28.84 15.46
C THR A 595 7.17 -27.83 14.48
N LEU A 596 6.32 -27.06 13.82
CA LEU A 596 6.74 -25.94 12.98
C LEU A 596 7.42 -24.85 13.80
N GLU A 597 7.00 -24.68 15.07
CA GLU A 597 7.63 -23.77 16.03
C GLU A 597 9.09 -24.13 16.31
N GLU A 598 9.39 -25.42 16.49
CA GLU A 598 10.75 -25.91 16.68
C GLU A 598 11.64 -25.63 15.47
N ALA A 599 11.08 -25.45 14.27
CA ALA A 599 11.86 -25.15 13.07
C ALA A 599 12.16 -23.65 12.90
N VAL A 600 11.47 -22.76 13.62
CA VAL A 600 11.56 -21.31 13.37
C VAL A 600 12.97 -20.78 13.61
N GLY A 601 13.56 -20.15 12.60
CA GLY A 601 14.87 -19.50 12.68
C GLY A 601 16.07 -20.46 12.63
N HIS A 602 15.86 -21.76 12.43
CA HIS A 602 16.93 -22.76 12.28
C HIS A 602 17.57 -22.73 10.87
N VAL A 603 18.13 -21.58 10.51
CA VAL A 603 18.71 -21.31 9.19
C VAL A 603 19.86 -22.24 8.84
N GLU A 604 20.52 -22.86 9.81
CA GLU A 604 21.55 -23.88 9.58
C GLU A 604 21.04 -25.15 8.88
N CYS A 605 19.72 -25.36 8.84
CA CYS A 605 19.06 -26.40 8.05
C CYS A 605 18.87 -26.02 6.56
N LEU A 606 19.30 -24.83 6.17
CA LEU A 606 19.34 -24.37 4.78
C LEU A 606 20.79 -24.24 4.32
N ASP A 607 20.99 -24.46 3.02
CA ASP A 607 22.27 -24.28 2.36
C ASP A 607 22.04 -23.83 0.91
N GLN A 608 23.02 -23.17 0.30
CA GLN A 608 22.95 -22.83 -1.11
C GLN A 608 23.13 -24.11 -1.94
N ASN A 609 22.31 -24.26 -2.98
CA ASN A 609 22.40 -25.38 -3.90
C ASN A 609 23.44 -25.09 -4.98
N GLU A 610 24.71 -25.35 -4.65
CA GLU A 610 25.85 -25.18 -5.57
C GLU A 610 25.77 -26.00 -6.86
N ALA A 611 24.86 -26.99 -6.95
CA ALA A 611 24.62 -27.74 -8.19
C ALA A 611 23.83 -26.92 -9.23
N ILE A 612 23.18 -25.83 -8.82
CA ILE A 612 22.43 -24.92 -9.69
C ILE A 612 23.36 -23.77 -10.15
N LYS A 613 24.32 -24.11 -11.01
CA LYS A 613 25.18 -23.12 -11.69
C LYS A 613 24.71 -22.89 -13.11
N ARG A 614 24.21 -21.69 -13.37
CA ARG A 614 23.90 -21.17 -14.72
C ARG A 614 24.73 -19.93 -14.95
N TRP A 615 24.94 -19.58 -16.20
CA TRP A 615 25.78 -18.43 -16.58
C TRP A 615 25.35 -17.08 -15.97
N LYS A 616 24.10 -16.93 -15.49
CA LYS A 616 23.64 -15.75 -14.71
C LYS A 616 23.46 -15.97 -13.21
N SER A 617 23.47 -17.21 -12.74
CA SER A 617 23.25 -17.54 -11.33
C SER A 617 24.54 -17.89 -10.59
N ASP A 618 25.66 -18.08 -11.30
CA ASP A 618 26.94 -18.49 -10.71
C ASP A 618 27.52 -17.45 -9.75
N GLY A 619 27.21 -16.16 -9.94
CA GLY A 619 27.64 -15.07 -9.05
C GLY A 619 26.67 -14.72 -7.91
N ILE A 620 25.56 -15.44 -7.75
CA ILE A 620 24.63 -15.21 -6.64
C ILE A 620 25.21 -15.82 -5.35
N ASP A 621 25.24 -15.03 -4.28
CA ASP A 621 25.72 -15.40 -2.96
C ASP A 621 24.61 -15.21 -1.91
N LEU A 622 24.15 -16.32 -1.32
CA LEU A 622 23.12 -16.31 -0.28
C LEU A 622 23.69 -16.25 1.14
N SER A 623 25.01 -16.12 1.33
CA SER A 623 25.66 -16.17 2.65
C SER A 623 25.06 -15.18 3.65
N ASN A 624 24.73 -13.97 3.22
CA ASN A 624 24.11 -12.96 4.08
C ASN A 624 22.67 -13.31 4.47
N VAL A 625 21.90 -13.89 3.55
CA VAL A 625 20.52 -14.34 3.79
C VAL A 625 20.49 -15.55 4.72
N LEU A 626 21.47 -16.44 4.58
CA LEU A 626 21.59 -17.67 5.37
C LEU A 626 22.44 -17.50 6.64
N MET A 627 22.81 -16.26 6.97
CA MET A 627 23.62 -15.97 8.15
C MET A 627 22.81 -16.26 9.42
N GLN A 628 23.39 -17.07 10.31
CA GLN A 628 22.80 -17.36 11.60
C GLN A 628 23.05 -16.19 12.58
N PRO A 629 22.00 -15.56 13.14
CA PRO A 629 22.17 -14.50 14.12
C PRO A 629 22.54 -15.09 15.48
N GLY A 630 23.85 -15.33 15.68
CA GLY A 630 24.46 -15.68 16.96
C GLY A 630 23.95 -16.97 17.62
N PRO A 631 24.56 -18.15 17.35
CA PRO A 631 24.21 -19.37 18.06
C PRO A 631 24.93 -19.42 19.42
N ILE A 632 24.47 -18.60 20.38
CA ILE A 632 24.76 -18.86 21.79
C ILE A 632 23.61 -19.70 22.35
N PRO A 633 23.86 -20.81 23.05
CA PRO A 633 22.82 -21.55 23.75
C PRO A 633 21.90 -20.61 24.54
N GLY A 634 20.59 -20.70 24.31
CA GLY A 634 19.58 -19.82 24.92
C GLY A 634 19.10 -18.65 24.04
N THR A 635 19.58 -18.53 22.80
CA THR A 635 19.07 -17.53 21.84
C THR A 635 17.61 -17.81 21.50
N ILE A 636 16.75 -16.79 21.64
CA ILE A 636 15.32 -16.89 21.35
C ILE A 636 15.09 -16.57 19.87
N LEU A 637 14.59 -17.55 19.11
CA LEU A 637 14.42 -17.47 17.66
C LEU A 637 12.97 -17.20 17.20
N HIS A 638 12.01 -17.34 18.12
CA HIS A 638 10.58 -17.14 17.88
C HIS A 638 9.93 -16.37 19.04
N LYS A 639 8.63 -16.03 18.93
CA LYS A 639 7.93 -15.31 20.00
C LYS A 639 7.73 -16.22 21.21
N THR A 640 8.08 -15.75 22.40
CA THR A 640 7.91 -16.51 23.67
C THR A 640 7.15 -15.73 24.74
N ILE A 641 6.97 -14.42 24.57
CA ILE A 641 6.24 -13.55 25.51
C ILE A 641 5.26 -12.65 24.74
N ASP A 642 4.16 -12.28 25.39
CA ASP A 642 3.18 -11.32 24.86
C ASP A 642 3.66 -9.87 25.07
N GLN A 643 3.15 -8.97 24.22
CA GLN A 643 3.36 -7.53 24.40
C GLN A 643 2.49 -7.00 25.55
N ASN A 644 3.08 -6.19 26.41
CA ASN A 644 2.31 -5.38 27.36
C ASN A 644 1.99 -4.03 26.73
N HIS A 645 0.70 -3.80 26.43
CA HIS A 645 0.19 -2.55 25.87
C HIS A 645 -0.20 -1.51 26.93
N GLU A 646 0.02 -1.81 28.21
CA GLU A 646 -0.24 -0.91 29.36
C GLU A 646 -1.69 -0.42 29.46
N LEU A 647 -2.64 -1.21 28.94
CA LEU A 647 -4.08 -0.86 28.95
C LEU A 647 -4.64 -0.69 30.36
N ASP A 648 -4.05 -1.34 31.36
CA ASP A 648 -4.41 -1.21 32.78
C ASP A 648 -4.20 0.22 33.32
N LYS A 649 -3.30 0.99 32.71
CA LYS A 649 -3.00 2.38 33.10
C LYS A 649 -3.89 3.41 32.39
N ALA A 650 -4.69 2.99 31.41
CA ALA A 650 -5.55 3.89 30.65
C ALA A 650 -6.64 4.49 31.56
N LEU A 651 -6.87 5.80 31.44
CA LEU A 651 -7.91 6.51 32.18
C LEU A 651 -9.31 5.97 31.85
N ASP A 652 -9.49 5.42 30.65
CA ASP A 652 -10.72 4.76 30.22
C ASP A 652 -11.19 3.65 31.16
N ASN A 653 -10.31 2.95 31.87
CA ASN A 653 -10.76 1.95 32.86
C ASN A 653 -11.63 2.59 33.94
N LYS A 654 -11.30 3.83 34.34
CA LYS A 654 -12.12 4.58 35.30
C LYS A 654 -13.39 5.10 34.65
N LEU A 655 -13.34 5.53 33.38
CA LEU A 655 -14.52 5.97 32.65
C LEU A 655 -15.53 4.82 32.47
N ILE A 656 -15.06 3.61 32.15
CA ILE A 656 -15.90 2.41 32.05
C ILE A 656 -16.58 2.11 33.38
N GLU A 657 -15.85 2.18 34.50
CA GLU A 657 -16.42 1.99 35.85
C GLU A 657 -17.55 3.00 36.13
N LEU A 658 -17.35 4.27 35.78
CA LEU A 658 -18.35 5.33 35.97
C LEU A 658 -19.53 5.20 34.99
N ALA A 659 -19.29 4.69 33.79
CA ALA A 659 -20.29 4.48 32.74
C ALA A 659 -21.09 3.18 32.90
N GLN A 660 -20.81 2.36 33.92
CA GLN A 660 -21.47 1.06 34.11
C GLN A 660 -23.01 1.11 34.07
N PRO A 661 -23.71 2.11 34.67
CA PRO A 661 -25.18 2.21 34.56
C PRO A 661 -25.66 2.36 33.11
N ALA A 662 -24.95 3.13 32.28
CA ALA A 662 -25.24 3.26 30.86
C ALA A 662 -24.97 1.95 30.10
N LEU A 663 -23.84 1.30 30.39
CA LEU A 663 -23.41 0.07 29.70
C LEU A 663 -24.27 -1.16 30.05
N GLU A 664 -24.90 -1.20 31.22
CA GLU A 664 -25.76 -2.31 31.64
C GLU A 664 -27.24 -2.05 31.39
N LYS A 665 -27.70 -0.82 31.64
CA LYS A 665 -29.13 -0.48 31.71
C LYS A 665 -29.55 0.61 30.72
N LYS A 666 -28.64 1.15 29.92
CA LYS A 666 -28.88 2.29 29.01
C LYS A 666 -29.36 3.56 29.72
N GLU A 667 -28.97 3.73 30.99
CA GLU A 667 -29.28 4.92 31.77
C GLU A 667 -28.33 6.08 31.40
N PRO A 668 -28.81 7.33 31.30
CA PRO A 668 -27.93 8.47 31.05
C PRO A 668 -26.91 8.68 32.18
N VAL A 669 -25.65 8.84 31.83
CA VAL A 669 -24.51 9.09 32.73
C VAL A 669 -23.79 10.37 32.30
N ARG A 670 -23.48 11.23 33.27
CA ARG A 670 -22.65 12.42 33.10
C ARG A 670 -21.37 12.27 33.90
N ILE A 671 -20.21 12.46 33.27
CA ILE A 671 -18.89 12.35 33.89
C ILE A 671 -18.16 13.67 33.69
N GLU A 672 -17.54 14.20 34.74
CA GLU A 672 -16.73 15.41 34.66
C GLU A 672 -15.37 15.18 35.33
N MET A 673 -14.26 15.46 34.64
CA MET A 673 -12.92 15.31 35.22
C MET A 673 -11.81 16.11 34.49
N PRO A 674 -10.69 16.43 35.17
CA PRO A 674 -9.55 17.03 34.51
C PRO A 674 -8.78 16.03 33.63
N ILE A 675 -8.22 16.51 32.53
CA ILE A 675 -7.36 15.74 31.62
C ILE A 675 -6.06 16.49 31.30
N ARG A 676 -5.06 15.73 30.83
CA ARG A 676 -3.76 16.25 30.38
C ARG A 676 -3.37 15.58 29.08
N ASN A 677 -2.42 16.18 28.36
CA ASN A 677 -1.95 15.68 27.05
C ASN A 677 -1.40 14.23 27.07
N VAL A 678 -1.08 13.69 28.25
CA VAL A 678 -0.67 12.29 28.43
C VAL A 678 -1.84 11.29 28.32
N ASN A 679 -3.08 11.77 28.49
CA ASN A 679 -4.30 11.00 28.33
C ASN A 679 -4.64 10.88 26.84
N ARG A 680 -3.99 9.90 26.19
CA ARG A 680 -4.11 9.62 24.76
C ARG A 680 -5.25 8.64 24.50
N THR A 681 -5.90 8.82 23.36
CA THR A 681 -7.03 8.01 22.87
C THR A 681 -8.13 7.74 23.90
N LEU A 682 -8.35 8.76 24.74
CA LEU A 682 -9.36 8.80 25.79
C LEU A 682 -10.77 8.63 25.21
N GLY A 683 -11.58 7.78 25.85
CA GLY A 683 -12.98 7.47 25.50
C GLY A 683 -13.12 6.23 24.61
N THR A 684 -12.09 5.88 23.85
CA THR A 684 -12.18 4.81 22.86
C THR A 684 -12.48 3.42 23.44
N MET A 685 -12.02 3.10 24.66
CA MET A 685 -12.38 1.81 25.28
C MET A 685 -13.81 1.83 25.84
N VAL A 686 -14.34 2.99 26.23
CA VAL A 686 -15.77 3.16 26.52
C VAL A 686 -16.58 2.87 25.25
N GLY A 687 -16.16 3.45 24.13
CA GLY A 687 -16.72 3.18 22.80
C GLY A 687 -16.69 1.69 22.42
N TYR A 688 -15.56 1.00 22.64
CA TYR A 688 -15.46 -0.45 22.46
C TYR A 688 -16.51 -1.20 23.28
N GLU A 689 -16.70 -0.82 24.54
CA GLU A 689 -17.67 -1.44 25.44
C GLU A 689 -19.13 -1.19 25.00
N ILE A 690 -19.43 -0.02 24.43
CA ILE A 690 -20.73 0.28 23.81
C ILE A 690 -20.96 -0.62 22.59
N THR A 691 -20.05 -0.57 21.62
CA THR A 691 -20.20 -1.30 20.34
C THR A 691 -20.20 -2.81 20.55
N ARG A 692 -19.37 -3.34 21.46
CA ARG A 692 -19.36 -4.77 21.79
C ARG A 692 -20.71 -5.29 22.32
N ARG A 693 -21.49 -4.43 23.00
CA ARG A 693 -22.79 -4.79 23.58
C ARG A 693 -23.96 -4.54 22.63
N TYR A 694 -23.88 -3.47 21.84
CA TYR A 694 -25.03 -2.95 21.09
C TYR A 694 -24.81 -2.87 19.57
N GLY A 695 -23.64 -3.31 19.09
CA GLY A 695 -23.28 -3.25 17.67
C GLY A 695 -23.26 -1.82 17.13
N GLU A 696 -23.55 -1.68 15.84
CA GLU A 696 -23.62 -0.40 15.13
C GLU A 696 -24.72 0.54 15.67
N GLU A 697 -25.85 -0.01 16.17
CA GLU A 697 -26.93 0.82 16.72
C GLU A 697 -26.48 1.69 17.90
N GLY A 698 -25.52 1.18 18.69
CA GLY A 698 -24.96 1.87 19.85
C GLY A 698 -26.01 2.18 20.92
N LEU A 699 -25.85 3.33 21.57
CA LEU A 699 -26.79 3.87 22.55
C LEU A 699 -27.51 5.11 21.98
N PRO A 700 -28.66 5.52 22.57
CA PRO A 700 -29.23 6.82 22.27
C PRO A 700 -28.20 7.95 22.47
N ASP A 701 -28.29 9.00 21.67
CA ASP A 701 -27.37 10.14 21.74
C ASP A 701 -27.30 10.72 23.16
N ASP A 702 -26.11 11.14 23.58
CA ASP A 702 -25.86 11.66 24.93
C ASP A 702 -26.22 10.70 26.07
N THR A 703 -26.20 9.37 25.86
CA THR A 703 -26.36 8.41 26.98
C THR A 703 -25.13 8.44 27.89
N ILE A 704 -23.92 8.54 27.35
CA ILE A 704 -22.70 8.76 28.11
C ILE A 704 -22.12 10.10 27.64
N ASP A 705 -22.18 11.13 28.50
CA ASP A 705 -21.61 12.45 28.21
C ASP A 705 -20.50 12.76 29.19
N MET A 706 -19.31 12.95 28.65
CA MET A 706 -18.07 13.13 29.40
C MET A 706 -17.52 14.53 29.12
N THR A 707 -17.49 15.36 30.16
CA THR A 707 -16.89 16.70 30.12
C THR A 707 -15.50 16.67 30.73
N PHE A 708 -14.52 17.14 29.97
CA PHE A 708 -13.13 17.13 30.34
C PHE A 708 -12.54 18.54 30.34
N HIS A 709 -11.76 18.84 31.38
CA HIS A 709 -11.10 20.14 31.53
C HIS A 709 -9.59 20.01 31.32
N GLY A 710 -9.01 20.77 30.39
CA GLY A 710 -7.58 20.78 30.09
C GLY A 710 -7.25 20.38 28.65
N ALA A 711 -6.13 19.68 28.47
CA ALA A 711 -5.62 19.33 27.14
C ALA A 711 -5.79 17.84 26.84
N GLY A 712 -6.56 17.50 25.81
CA GLY A 712 -6.70 16.13 25.31
C GLY A 712 -5.44 15.66 24.58
N GLY A 713 -4.93 14.49 24.95
CA GLY A 713 -3.82 13.87 24.25
C GLY A 713 -4.17 13.43 22.83
N GLN A 714 -3.16 12.92 22.11
CA GLN A 714 -3.32 12.39 20.76
C GLN A 714 -4.48 11.39 20.66
N SER A 715 -5.27 11.48 19.59
CA SER A 715 -6.37 10.56 19.27
C SER A 715 -7.54 10.55 20.28
N ILE A 716 -7.72 11.56 21.13
CA ILE A 716 -8.90 11.66 22.01
C ILE A 716 -10.21 11.55 21.19
N GLY A 717 -11.15 10.72 21.67
CA GLY A 717 -12.40 10.46 20.97
C GLY A 717 -12.25 9.66 19.67
N ALA A 718 -11.15 8.91 19.48
CA ALA A 718 -11.02 8.05 18.31
C ALA A 718 -12.06 6.93 18.31
N PHE A 719 -12.67 6.67 17.16
CA PHE A 719 -13.62 5.56 16.92
C PHE A 719 -14.85 5.53 17.83
N ILE A 720 -15.21 6.64 18.51
CA ILE A 720 -16.34 6.63 19.43
C ILE A 720 -17.67 6.40 18.67
N PRO A 721 -18.53 5.48 19.16
CA PRO A 721 -19.78 5.13 18.52
C PRO A 721 -20.92 6.05 18.96
N ARG A 722 -22.10 5.83 18.37
CA ARG A 722 -23.34 6.50 18.77
C ARG A 722 -23.64 6.31 20.27
N GLY A 723 -24.00 7.41 20.91
CA GLY A 723 -24.39 7.49 22.32
C GLY A 723 -23.25 7.87 23.28
N GLU A 724 -22.03 7.99 22.77
CA GLU A 724 -20.89 8.59 23.46
C GLU A 724 -20.69 10.05 23.01
N THR A 725 -20.69 10.97 23.97
CA THR A 725 -20.44 12.40 23.79
C THR A 725 -19.23 12.81 24.61
N ILE A 726 -18.24 13.42 23.96
CA ILE A 726 -17.03 13.95 24.60
C ILE A 726 -17.02 15.47 24.45
N ARG A 727 -16.93 16.18 25.57
CA ARG A 727 -16.82 17.64 25.63
C ARG A 727 -15.47 17.99 26.23
N VAL A 728 -14.63 18.72 25.51
CA VAL A 728 -13.32 19.19 26.00
C VAL A 728 -13.37 20.71 26.14
N TYR A 729 -13.24 21.18 27.38
CA TYR A 729 -13.06 22.58 27.72
C TYR A 729 -11.55 22.82 27.91
N GLY A 730 -10.94 23.44 26.90
CA GLY A 730 -9.50 23.58 26.72
C GLY A 730 -9.11 23.35 25.27
N GLU A 731 -8.27 22.35 25.01
CA GLU A 731 -7.70 22.07 23.69
C GLU A 731 -7.49 20.56 23.45
N VAL A 732 -7.31 20.15 22.20
CA VAL A 732 -6.99 18.76 21.81
C VAL A 732 -5.81 18.71 20.85
N ASN A 733 -4.97 17.69 21.00
CA ASN A 733 -3.83 17.44 20.11
C ASN A 733 -4.28 16.79 18.79
N ASP A 734 -3.33 16.26 18.01
CA ASP A 734 -3.62 15.67 16.70
C ASP A 734 -4.55 14.44 16.81
N TYR A 735 -5.18 14.11 15.68
CA TYR A 735 -6.03 12.93 15.51
C TYR A 735 -7.31 12.92 16.36
N ALA A 736 -7.71 14.05 16.95
CA ALA A 736 -8.96 14.11 17.69
C ALA A 736 -10.14 13.69 16.79
N ALA A 737 -11.08 12.91 17.34
CA ALA A 737 -12.20 12.32 16.59
C ALA A 737 -11.79 11.48 15.35
N LYS A 738 -10.58 10.92 15.32
CA LYS A 738 -10.15 10.01 14.27
C LYS A 738 -11.09 8.81 14.16
N GLY A 739 -11.56 8.50 12.95
CA GLY A 739 -12.47 7.40 12.69
C GLY A 739 -13.81 7.50 13.42
N LEU A 740 -14.29 8.71 13.73
CA LEU A 740 -15.56 8.95 14.39
C LEU A 740 -16.68 8.09 13.77
N SER A 741 -17.38 7.32 14.60
CA SER A 741 -18.29 6.25 14.21
C SER A 741 -19.71 6.47 14.76
N GLY A 742 -20.14 7.72 14.82
CA GLY A 742 -21.50 8.09 15.25
C GLY A 742 -21.57 8.89 16.56
N GLY A 743 -20.48 8.95 17.33
CA GLY A 743 -20.42 9.77 18.55
C GLY A 743 -20.36 11.27 18.28
N ARG A 744 -20.37 12.05 19.37
CA ARG A 744 -20.28 13.52 19.31
C ARG A 744 -19.04 14.01 20.05
N MET A 745 -18.32 14.96 19.45
CA MET A 745 -17.19 15.63 20.08
C MET A 745 -17.35 17.15 20.05
N VAL A 746 -17.14 17.80 21.18
CA VAL A 746 -17.20 19.26 21.32
C VAL A 746 -15.88 19.74 21.89
N VAL A 747 -15.24 20.70 21.24
CA VAL A 747 -13.98 21.32 21.69
C VAL A 747 -14.18 22.82 21.74
N ARG A 748 -13.94 23.41 22.90
CA ARG A 748 -14.02 24.85 23.11
C ARG A 748 -13.00 25.28 24.15
N PRO A 749 -12.56 26.55 24.15
CA PRO A 749 -11.69 27.04 25.21
C PRO A 749 -12.38 27.03 26.58
N GLU A 750 -11.57 27.08 27.63
CA GLU A 750 -12.03 27.33 28.99
C GLU A 750 -12.63 28.74 29.16
N ALA A 751 -13.42 28.92 30.21
CA ALA A 751 -13.93 30.24 30.57
C ALA A 751 -12.78 31.17 31.03
N GLY A 752 -12.91 32.48 30.77
CA GLY A 752 -11.96 33.48 31.27
C GLY A 752 -10.64 33.58 30.50
N ILE A 753 -10.57 33.02 29.29
CA ILE A 753 -9.45 33.23 28.36
C ILE A 753 -9.33 34.71 27.93
N THR A 754 -8.12 35.14 27.61
CA THR A 754 -7.80 36.53 27.23
C THR A 754 -7.47 36.70 25.74
N PHE A 755 -7.48 35.61 24.97
CA PHE A 755 -7.25 35.61 23.53
C PHE A 755 -8.56 35.33 22.80
N ASP A 756 -8.61 35.68 21.51
CA ASP A 756 -9.76 35.40 20.65
C ASP A 756 -9.75 33.92 20.20
N PRO A 757 -10.76 33.11 20.58
CA PRO A 757 -10.85 31.70 20.16
C PRO A 757 -10.83 31.52 18.65
N HIS A 758 -11.48 32.42 17.92
CA HIS A 758 -11.72 32.31 16.49
C HIS A 758 -10.41 32.27 15.67
N THR A 759 -9.38 32.95 16.17
CA THR A 759 -8.08 33.06 15.48
C THR A 759 -7.01 32.11 16.02
N ASN A 760 -7.28 31.40 17.12
CA ASN A 760 -6.31 30.53 17.80
C ASN A 760 -6.58 29.05 17.53
N VAL A 761 -5.51 28.25 17.52
CA VAL A 761 -5.60 26.80 17.30
C VAL A 761 -5.99 26.12 18.61
N ILE A 762 -7.02 25.28 18.57
CA ILE A 762 -7.47 24.46 19.72
C ILE A 762 -7.61 22.97 19.38
N ALA A 763 -7.45 22.61 18.09
CA ALA A 763 -7.43 21.23 17.63
C ALA A 763 -6.20 21.00 16.74
N GLY A 764 -5.49 19.88 16.95
CA GLY A 764 -4.30 19.53 16.20
C GLY A 764 -4.56 19.14 14.73
N ASN A 765 -3.53 18.58 14.12
CA ASN A 765 -3.55 18.11 12.74
C ASN A 765 -4.40 16.84 12.60
N VAL A 766 -4.88 16.58 11.38
CA VAL A 766 -5.50 15.30 10.99
C VAL A 766 -6.71 14.96 11.88
N THR A 767 -7.32 16.00 12.45
CA THR A 767 -8.55 15.92 13.25
C THR A 767 -9.70 15.47 12.35
N GLY A 768 -10.50 14.51 12.82
CA GLY A 768 -11.62 13.94 12.07
C GLY A 768 -11.21 12.98 10.94
N PHE A 769 -9.98 12.48 10.93
CA PHE A 769 -9.47 11.61 9.87
C PHE A 769 -10.27 10.32 9.72
N GLY A 770 -10.81 10.08 8.52
CA GLY A 770 -11.47 8.81 8.19
C GLY A 770 -12.79 8.60 8.92
N ALA A 771 -13.40 9.65 9.46
CA ALA A 771 -14.70 9.58 10.13
C ALA A 771 -15.80 9.08 9.19
N THR A 772 -16.69 8.22 9.68
CA THR A 772 -17.76 7.61 8.88
C THR A 772 -19.13 8.17 9.22
N SER A 773 -19.33 8.64 10.45
CA SER A 773 -20.57 9.24 10.95
C SER A 773 -20.31 9.97 12.28
N GLY A 774 -21.30 10.72 12.78
CA GLY A 774 -21.18 11.48 14.02
C GLY A 774 -20.97 12.98 13.79
N GLN A 775 -20.76 13.72 14.88
CA GLN A 775 -20.66 15.18 14.85
C GLN A 775 -19.44 15.69 15.62
N MET A 776 -18.82 16.76 15.11
CA MET A 776 -17.77 17.49 15.84
C MET A 776 -17.92 19.00 15.73
N PHE A 777 -17.80 19.70 16.86
CA PHE A 777 -17.90 21.16 16.95
C PHE A 777 -16.63 21.71 17.60
N VAL A 778 -15.91 22.60 16.90
CA VAL A 778 -14.60 23.13 17.34
C VAL A 778 -14.64 24.66 17.34
N ALA A 779 -14.76 25.26 18.52
CA ALA A 779 -14.82 26.73 18.70
C ALA A 779 -13.43 27.38 18.69
N GLY A 780 -12.75 27.20 17.57
CA GLY A 780 -11.42 27.71 17.26
C GLY A 780 -10.86 27.05 16.00
N ARG A 781 -9.57 27.26 15.73
CA ARG A 781 -8.93 26.72 14.54
C ARG A 781 -8.42 25.30 14.74
N ALA A 782 -8.47 24.50 13.68
CA ALA A 782 -7.80 23.22 13.57
C ALA A 782 -6.50 23.34 12.74
N GLY A 783 -5.58 22.40 12.97
CA GLY A 783 -4.33 22.29 12.22
C GLY A 783 -4.49 21.83 10.76
N GLU A 784 -3.42 21.26 10.22
CA GLU A 784 -3.39 20.74 8.85
C GLU A 784 -4.28 19.51 8.69
N ARG A 785 -4.77 19.26 7.46
CA ARG A 785 -5.51 18.03 7.10
C ARG A 785 -6.77 17.78 7.92
N PHE A 786 -7.42 18.84 8.39
CA PHE A 786 -8.72 18.73 9.01
C PHE A 786 -9.71 18.02 8.08
N ALA A 787 -10.45 17.05 8.63
CA ALA A 787 -11.43 16.24 7.90
C ALA A 787 -10.86 15.46 6.70
N VAL A 788 -9.55 15.16 6.71
CA VAL A 788 -8.95 14.33 5.68
C VAL A 788 -9.67 12.99 5.61
N ARG A 789 -10.06 12.55 4.41
CA ARG A 789 -10.80 11.30 4.19
C ARG A 789 -12.11 11.18 5.00
N ASN A 790 -12.74 12.28 5.42
CA ASN A 790 -14.09 12.21 6.01
C ASN A 790 -15.06 11.54 5.01
N GLY A 791 -15.70 10.46 5.44
CA GLY A 791 -16.60 9.63 4.66
C GLY A 791 -18.08 9.84 4.98
N GLY A 792 -18.42 10.56 6.05
CA GLY A 792 -19.83 10.74 6.42
C GLY A 792 -20.14 11.53 7.69
N ALA A 793 -19.14 12.04 8.42
CA ALA A 793 -19.38 12.83 9.63
C ALA A 793 -19.66 14.30 9.32
N THR A 794 -20.30 14.99 10.27
CA THR A 794 -20.64 16.41 10.19
C THR A 794 -19.78 17.24 11.11
N PHE A 795 -19.00 18.18 10.58
CA PHE A 795 -18.08 19.01 11.35
C PHE A 795 -18.37 20.50 11.20
N VAL A 796 -18.25 21.25 12.29
CA VAL A 796 -18.22 22.72 12.30
C VAL A 796 -16.95 23.18 13.00
N VAL A 797 -16.18 24.05 12.34
CA VAL A 797 -14.88 24.55 12.82
C VAL A 797 -14.70 26.00 12.43
N GLU A 798 -13.94 26.77 13.23
CA GLU A 798 -13.78 28.21 13.01
C GLU A 798 -12.58 28.59 12.13
N GLY A 799 -11.79 27.62 11.72
CA GLY A 799 -10.77 27.77 10.69
C GLY A 799 -9.90 26.53 10.60
N VAL A 800 -9.18 26.36 9.48
CA VAL A 800 -8.36 25.16 9.23
C VAL A 800 -6.99 25.54 8.66
N GLY A 801 -6.01 24.67 8.85
CA GLY A 801 -4.69 24.76 8.22
C GLY A 801 -4.67 24.28 6.76
N ASP A 802 -3.47 23.97 6.26
CA ASP A 802 -3.26 23.47 4.90
C ASP A 802 -3.94 22.09 4.71
N HIS A 803 -4.36 21.78 3.49
CA HIS A 803 -4.96 20.50 3.09
C HIS A 803 -6.30 20.16 3.77
N GLY A 804 -7.11 21.17 4.15
CA GLY A 804 -8.46 20.94 4.66
C GLY A 804 -9.34 20.15 3.66
N CYS A 805 -10.13 19.21 4.18
CA CYS A 805 -11.02 18.33 3.41
C CYS A 805 -10.33 17.52 2.30
N GLU A 806 -9.03 17.27 2.44
CA GLU A 806 -8.26 16.43 1.51
C GLU A 806 -8.86 15.01 1.45
N TYR A 807 -9.05 14.46 0.25
CA TYR A 807 -9.65 13.14 0.03
C TYR A 807 -11.05 12.90 0.62
N MET A 808 -11.80 13.93 1.06
CA MET A 808 -13.15 13.74 1.61
C MET A 808 -14.08 13.02 0.60
N THR A 809 -14.85 12.03 1.06
CA THR A 809 -15.73 11.17 0.24
C THR A 809 -17.20 11.20 0.63
N GLY A 810 -17.51 11.78 1.78
CA GLY A 810 -18.88 12.04 2.23
C GLY A 810 -18.89 12.95 3.47
N GLY A 811 -20.08 13.22 3.98
CA GLY A 811 -20.28 14.07 5.15
C GLY A 811 -20.43 15.56 4.81
N THR A 812 -20.46 16.38 5.85
CA THR A 812 -20.65 17.83 5.77
C THR A 812 -19.62 18.55 6.62
N VAL A 813 -18.93 19.54 6.08
CA VAL A 813 -17.98 20.36 6.83
C VAL A 813 -18.33 21.84 6.67
N VAL A 814 -18.54 22.55 7.78
CA VAL A 814 -18.75 23.99 7.81
C VAL A 814 -17.51 24.66 8.42
N ILE A 815 -16.90 25.56 7.69
CA ILE A 815 -15.70 26.31 8.10
C ILE A 815 -16.09 27.78 8.24
N LEU A 816 -16.10 28.28 9.48
CA LEU A 816 -16.54 29.63 9.82
C LEU A 816 -15.44 30.69 9.70
N GLY A 817 -14.30 30.36 9.09
CA GLY A 817 -13.18 31.30 8.97
C GLY A 817 -12.12 30.84 7.97
N SER A 818 -10.87 31.29 8.19
CA SER A 818 -9.79 31.11 7.22
C SER A 818 -9.42 29.63 6.95
N THR A 819 -8.96 29.38 5.73
CA THR A 819 -8.44 28.07 5.28
C THR A 819 -6.97 28.19 4.87
N GLY A 820 -6.22 27.09 4.96
CA GLY A 820 -4.87 26.98 4.41
C GLY A 820 -4.85 26.49 2.96
N ARG A 821 -3.63 26.35 2.41
CA ARG A 821 -3.39 25.99 1.01
C ARG A 821 -3.93 24.61 0.67
N ASN A 822 -4.22 24.41 -0.62
CA ASN A 822 -4.60 23.13 -1.19
C ASN A 822 -5.92 22.55 -0.64
N LEU A 823 -6.86 23.42 -0.22
CA LEU A 823 -8.19 23.05 0.23
C LEU A 823 -8.91 22.20 -0.82
N GLY A 824 -9.50 21.08 -0.40
CA GLY A 824 -10.31 20.20 -1.26
C GLY A 824 -9.51 19.34 -2.24
N ALA A 825 -8.20 19.16 -2.03
CA ALA A 825 -7.41 18.26 -2.88
C ALA A 825 -7.92 16.81 -2.81
N GLY A 826 -8.29 16.24 -3.96
CA GLY A 826 -8.86 14.88 -4.01
C GLY A 826 -10.26 14.75 -3.37
N PHE A 827 -10.93 15.87 -3.05
CA PHE A 827 -12.29 15.90 -2.53
C PHE A 827 -13.25 15.37 -3.59
N SER A 828 -13.89 14.23 -3.31
CA SER A 828 -14.62 13.45 -4.30
C SER A 828 -16.05 13.10 -3.91
N GLY A 829 -16.49 13.44 -2.69
CA GLY A 829 -17.89 13.40 -2.30
C GLY A 829 -18.15 14.05 -0.93
N GLY A 830 -19.36 14.56 -0.72
CA GLY A 830 -19.74 15.32 0.47
C GLY A 830 -19.98 16.81 0.18
N ASN A 831 -20.21 17.60 1.23
CA ASN A 831 -20.49 19.04 1.14
C ASN A 831 -19.54 19.82 2.04
N VAL A 832 -18.93 20.88 1.51
CA VAL A 832 -18.10 21.80 2.30
C VAL A 832 -18.65 23.21 2.16
N TYR A 833 -18.84 23.92 3.27
CA TYR A 833 -19.32 25.30 3.30
C TYR A 833 -18.26 26.16 3.96
N VAL A 834 -17.79 27.20 3.26
CA VAL A 834 -16.71 28.06 3.76
C VAL A 834 -17.19 29.51 3.80
N LEU A 835 -17.06 30.14 4.96
CA LEU A 835 -17.28 31.57 5.12
C LEU A 835 -16.10 32.34 4.51
N ASP A 836 -16.38 33.30 3.64
CA ASP A 836 -15.38 34.17 3.00
C ASP A 836 -14.23 33.41 2.30
N LEU A 837 -14.57 32.45 1.44
CA LEU A 837 -13.59 31.60 0.73
C LEU A 837 -12.55 32.41 -0.08
N ASP A 838 -11.26 32.18 0.18
CA ASP A 838 -10.15 32.65 -0.67
C ASP A 838 -9.80 31.60 -1.73
N MET A 839 -10.10 31.90 -2.99
CA MET A 839 -9.80 31.02 -4.13
C MET A 839 -8.31 30.74 -4.33
N LYS A 840 -7.39 31.53 -3.76
CA LYS A 840 -5.95 31.25 -3.80
C LYS A 840 -5.55 30.05 -2.95
N GLN A 841 -6.36 29.69 -1.97
CA GLN A 841 -6.12 28.57 -1.06
C GLN A 841 -6.70 27.26 -1.58
N VAL A 842 -7.60 27.31 -2.57
CA VAL A 842 -8.19 26.13 -3.20
C VAL A 842 -7.14 25.36 -4.00
N ASN A 843 -7.27 24.03 -4.05
CA ASN A 843 -6.42 23.19 -4.90
C ASN A 843 -6.42 23.71 -6.36
N PRO A 844 -5.26 24.09 -6.92
CA PRO A 844 -5.20 24.70 -8.25
C PRO A 844 -5.69 23.78 -9.37
N ALA A 845 -5.40 22.47 -9.28
CA ALA A 845 -5.82 21.52 -10.29
C ALA A 845 -7.34 21.38 -10.32
N ALA A 846 -7.98 21.32 -9.15
CA ALA A 846 -9.42 21.21 -8.99
C ALA A 846 -10.16 22.45 -9.51
N ALA A 847 -9.60 23.64 -9.25
CA ALA A 847 -10.12 24.90 -9.77
C ALA A 847 -10.00 24.99 -11.31
N VAL A 848 -8.85 24.58 -11.87
CA VAL A 848 -8.60 24.67 -13.32
C VAL A 848 -9.41 23.64 -14.11
N ASN A 849 -9.56 22.41 -13.60
CA ASN A 849 -10.26 21.34 -14.31
C ASN A 849 -11.78 21.30 -14.03
N GLY A 850 -12.29 22.13 -13.12
CA GLY A 850 -13.72 22.19 -12.78
C GLY A 850 -14.24 20.94 -12.08
N SER A 851 -13.38 20.17 -11.40
CA SER A 851 -13.80 18.99 -10.62
C SER A 851 -14.57 19.37 -9.35
N LEU A 852 -14.34 20.57 -8.83
CA LEU A 852 -15.12 21.19 -7.75
C LEU A 852 -15.94 22.36 -8.31
N LEU A 853 -17.21 22.43 -7.88
CA LEU A 853 -18.10 23.57 -8.09
C LEU A 853 -18.06 24.47 -6.86
N PHE A 854 -18.24 25.77 -7.11
CA PHE A 854 -18.23 26.82 -6.09
C PHE A 854 -19.53 27.62 -6.25
N GLU A 855 -20.52 27.32 -5.43
CA GLU A 855 -21.89 27.81 -5.58
C GLU A 855 -22.29 28.66 -4.35
N PRO A 856 -23.15 29.67 -4.50
CA PRO A 856 -23.76 30.32 -3.35
C PRO A 856 -24.71 29.36 -2.63
N LEU A 857 -25.06 29.65 -1.38
CA LEU A 857 -26.12 28.90 -0.69
C LEU A 857 -27.48 29.10 -1.40
N ASP A 858 -28.16 28.00 -1.67
CA ASP A 858 -29.58 27.98 -2.04
C ASP A 858 -30.48 27.92 -0.80
N GLY A 859 -31.80 27.85 -0.97
CA GLY A 859 -32.74 27.84 0.16
C GLY A 859 -32.54 26.67 1.13
N ASN A 860 -32.32 25.45 0.61
CA ASN A 860 -32.18 24.25 1.42
C ASN A 860 -30.81 24.21 2.13
N THR A 861 -29.74 24.57 1.40
CA THR A 861 -28.39 24.61 1.96
C THR A 861 -28.22 25.76 2.95
N SER A 862 -28.90 26.90 2.76
CA SER A 862 -28.93 28.00 3.73
C SER A 862 -29.54 27.57 5.07
N GLU A 863 -30.69 26.86 5.04
CA GLU A 863 -31.33 26.34 6.26
C GLU A 863 -30.43 25.31 6.97
N LEU A 864 -29.82 24.38 6.22
CA LEU A 864 -28.88 23.41 6.79
C LEU A 864 -27.68 24.08 7.47
N VAL A 865 -27.03 25.04 6.80
CA VAL A 865 -25.85 25.72 7.37
C VAL A 865 -26.27 26.58 8.56
N HIS A 866 -27.42 27.24 8.52
CA HIS A 866 -27.97 27.98 9.66
C HIS A 866 -28.08 27.08 10.90
N ASP A 867 -28.69 25.90 10.74
CA ASP A 867 -28.91 24.97 11.85
C ASP A 867 -27.60 24.41 12.40
N LEU A 868 -26.61 24.14 11.54
CA LEU A 868 -25.29 23.70 11.97
C LEU A 868 -24.52 24.79 12.72
N VAL A 869 -24.59 26.05 12.26
CA VAL A 869 -23.98 27.20 12.95
C VAL A 869 -24.67 27.44 14.30
N LYS A 870 -26.00 27.32 14.34
CA LYS A 870 -26.78 27.39 15.58
C LYS A 870 -26.40 26.30 16.55
N GLN A 871 -26.35 25.04 16.11
CA GLN A 871 -25.93 23.92 16.95
C GLN A 871 -24.50 24.13 17.47
N HIS A 872 -23.59 24.60 16.61
CA HIS A 872 -22.22 24.93 17.02
C HIS A 872 -22.19 26.01 18.10
N ALA A 873 -22.97 27.09 17.96
CA ALA A 873 -23.06 28.15 18.98
C ALA A 873 -23.64 27.63 20.31
N GLU A 874 -24.66 26.76 20.26
CA GLU A 874 -25.30 26.17 21.45
C GLU A 874 -24.37 25.19 22.18
N GLU A 875 -23.67 24.32 21.44
CA GLU A 875 -22.79 23.30 22.02
C GLU A 875 -21.47 23.88 22.54
N THR A 876 -20.93 24.91 21.88
CA THR A 876 -19.62 25.47 22.20
C THR A 876 -19.67 26.78 22.98
N GLY A 877 -20.79 27.50 22.94
CA GLY A 877 -20.85 28.88 23.44
C GLY A 877 -20.02 29.87 22.61
N SER A 878 -19.73 29.57 21.34
CA SER A 878 -18.96 30.46 20.45
C SER A 878 -19.71 31.78 20.21
N GLU A 879 -19.12 32.88 20.70
CA GLU A 879 -19.62 34.24 20.46
C GLU A 879 -19.56 34.61 18.97
N PHE A 880 -18.54 34.14 18.25
CA PHE A 880 -18.39 34.39 16.83
C PHE A 880 -19.55 33.74 16.05
N ALA A 881 -19.83 32.47 16.29
CA ALA A 881 -20.95 31.78 15.65
C ALA A 881 -22.30 32.41 16.03
N ALA A 882 -22.50 32.80 17.29
CA ALA A 882 -23.69 33.52 17.71
C ALA A 882 -23.86 34.87 16.98
N SER A 883 -22.76 35.58 16.74
CA SER A 883 -22.78 36.84 15.98
C SER A 883 -23.20 36.65 14.52
N LEU A 884 -22.79 35.55 13.88
CA LEU A 884 -23.16 35.22 12.51
C LEU A 884 -24.68 34.98 12.34
N LEU A 885 -25.33 34.47 13.38
CA LEU A 885 -26.78 34.20 13.40
C LEU A 885 -27.62 35.47 13.58
N SER A 886 -27.03 36.57 14.08
CA SER A 886 -27.76 37.82 14.34
C SER A 886 -28.26 38.52 13.07
N ASP A 887 -27.59 38.32 11.94
CA ASP A 887 -27.94 38.83 10.61
C ASP A 887 -27.70 37.75 9.55
N TRP A 888 -28.48 36.67 9.65
CA TRP A 888 -28.29 35.49 8.81
C TRP A 888 -28.41 35.78 7.31
N GLU A 889 -29.32 36.67 6.89
CA GLU A 889 -29.51 36.98 5.46
C GLU A 889 -28.22 37.53 4.81
N ASN A 890 -27.43 38.32 5.53
CA ASN A 890 -26.16 38.82 5.01
C ASN A 890 -25.02 37.82 5.22
N THR A 891 -25.02 37.10 6.35
CA THR A 891 -24.07 36.01 6.60
C THR A 891 -24.15 34.92 5.52
N ALA A 892 -25.35 34.48 5.14
CA ALA A 892 -25.55 33.43 4.15
C ALA A 892 -24.91 33.75 2.78
N LYS A 893 -24.88 35.03 2.39
CA LYS A 893 -24.26 35.50 1.13
C LYS A 893 -22.73 35.40 1.12
N ARG A 894 -22.10 35.28 2.29
CA ARG A 894 -20.65 35.15 2.45
C ARG A 894 -20.17 33.71 2.38
N PHE A 895 -21.08 32.75 2.48
CA PHE A 895 -20.74 31.34 2.35
C PHE A 895 -20.60 30.92 0.89
N THR A 896 -19.60 30.09 0.63
CA THR A 896 -19.45 29.35 -0.61
C THR A 896 -19.66 27.86 -0.33
N HIS A 897 -20.57 27.23 -1.06
CA HIS A 897 -20.73 25.78 -1.13
C HIS A 897 -19.73 25.21 -2.13
N ILE A 898 -18.84 24.37 -1.62
CA ILE A 898 -17.86 23.62 -2.40
C ILE A 898 -18.34 22.18 -2.50
N VAL A 899 -18.50 21.69 -3.72
CA VAL A 899 -19.04 20.34 -3.98
C VAL A 899 -18.43 19.71 -5.23
N PRO A 900 -18.12 18.40 -5.24
CA PRO A 900 -17.58 17.76 -6.43
C PRO A 900 -18.62 17.56 -7.54
N LYS A 901 -18.25 17.89 -8.77
CA LYS A 901 -19.14 17.80 -9.96
C LYS A 901 -19.66 16.37 -10.17
N THR A 902 -18.75 15.38 -10.13
CA THR A 902 -19.10 13.96 -10.34
C THR A 902 -19.99 13.42 -9.22
N PHE A 903 -19.78 13.89 -7.99
CA PHE A 903 -20.62 13.52 -6.84
C PHE A 903 -22.07 13.96 -7.05
N LEU A 904 -22.31 15.22 -7.46
CA LEU A 904 -23.65 15.72 -7.75
C LEU A 904 -24.32 14.95 -8.89
N ALA A 905 -23.58 14.71 -9.98
CA ALA A 905 -24.09 13.97 -11.14
C ALA A 905 -24.50 12.54 -10.74
N MET A 906 -23.68 11.86 -9.94
CA MET A 906 -23.98 10.52 -9.46
C MET A 906 -25.13 10.52 -8.45
N GLN A 907 -25.19 11.47 -7.52
CA GLN A 907 -26.32 11.59 -6.59
C GLN A 907 -27.64 11.80 -7.31
N LYS A 908 -27.65 12.60 -8.39
CA LYS A 908 -28.82 12.75 -9.26
C LYS A 908 -29.18 11.41 -9.90
N ALA A 909 -28.23 10.72 -10.53
CA ALA A 909 -28.47 9.42 -11.14
C ALA A 909 -29.00 8.38 -10.14
N MET A 910 -28.50 8.37 -8.90
CA MET A 910 -28.98 7.48 -7.84
C MET A 910 -30.41 7.83 -7.39
N ARG A 911 -30.77 9.12 -7.32
CA ARG A 911 -32.15 9.55 -7.02
C ARG A 911 -33.11 9.14 -8.14
N ASP A 912 -32.76 9.44 -9.39
CA ASP A 912 -33.55 9.08 -10.56
C ASP A 912 -33.72 7.55 -10.65
N ALA A 913 -32.67 6.79 -10.37
CA ALA A 913 -32.73 5.32 -10.32
C ALA A 913 -33.65 4.81 -9.21
N LYS A 914 -33.63 5.42 -8.02
CA LYS A 914 -34.51 5.07 -6.91
C LYS A 914 -35.98 5.38 -7.25
N GLU A 915 -36.26 6.54 -7.83
CA GLU A 915 -37.61 6.93 -8.27
C GLU A 915 -38.16 5.97 -9.35
N ASN A 916 -37.29 5.46 -10.21
CA ASN A 916 -37.64 4.51 -11.27
C ASN A 916 -37.53 3.02 -10.85
N ASN A 917 -37.28 2.73 -9.56
CA ASN A 917 -37.08 1.37 -9.03
C ASN A 917 -36.05 0.52 -9.81
N ILE A 918 -34.95 1.14 -10.22
CA ILE A 918 -33.85 0.47 -10.93
C ILE A 918 -33.07 -0.41 -9.94
N ASP A 919 -33.00 -1.72 -10.23
CA ASP A 919 -32.14 -2.66 -9.49
C ASP A 919 -30.76 -2.75 -10.14
N PHE A 920 -29.75 -2.18 -9.48
CA PHE A 920 -28.36 -2.22 -9.93
C PHE A 920 -27.73 -3.62 -9.90
N ASN A 921 -28.37 -4.62 -9.29
CA ASN A 921 -27.94 -6.02 -9.39
C ASN A 921 -28.39 -6.68 -10.71
N THR A 922 -29.21 -6.00 -11.50
CA THR A 922 -29.56 -6.45 -12.85
C THR A 922 -28.36 -6.28 -13.79
N PRO A 923 -27.96 -7.33 -14.54
CA PRO A 923 -26.85 -7.27 -15.49
C PRO A 923 -26.89 -6.05 -16.43
N GLY A 924 -25.77 -5.34 -16.55
CA GLY A 924 -25.59 -4.21 -17.48
C GLY A 924 -26.19 -2.88 -17.02
N VAL A 925 -27.05 -2.87 -15.99
CA VAL A 925 -27.72 -1.66 -15.52
C VAL A 925 -26.74 -0.68 -14.88
N TRP A 926 -25.86 -1.18 -14.01
CA TRP A 926 -24.83 -0.34 -13.39
C TRP A 926 -23.86 0.23 -14.43
N GLU A 927 -23.41 -0.60 -15.38
CA GLU A 927 -22.49 -0.17 -16.43
C GLU A 927 -23.10 0.95 -17.28
N GLN A 928 -24.36 0.83 -17.68
CA GLN A 928 -25.06 1.87 -18.45
C GLN A 928 -25.17 3.19 -17.69
N VAL A 929 -25.59 3.15 -16.42
CA VAL A 929 -25.70 4.37 -15.59
C VAL A 929 -24.32 4.99 -15.37
N TYR A 930 -23.31 4.17 -15.07
CA TYR A 930 -21.94 4.63 -14.89
C TYR A 930 -21.39 5.29 -16.16
N GLU A 931 -21.53 4.67 -17.33
CA GLU A 931 -21.07 5.22 -18.61
C GLU A 931 -21.79 6.54 -18.94
N GLN A 932 -23.11 6.60 -18.80
CA GLN A 932 -23.89 7.81 -19.05
C GLN A 932 -23.45 8.98 -18.16
N VAL A 933 -23.25 8.74 -16.86
CA VAL A 933 -22.80 9.78 -15.93
C VAL A 933 -21.38 10.22 -16.25
N MET A 934 -20.47 9.28 -16.54
CA MET A 934 -19.07 9.61 -16.80
C MET A 934 -18.86 10.26 -18.17
N GLU A 935 -19.67 9.95 -19.18
CA GLU A 935 -19.68 10.66 -20.45
C GLU A 935 -20.27 12.07 -20.32
N GLY A 936 -21.37 12.23 -19.58
CA GLY A 936 -21.97 13.55 -19.34
C GLY A 936 -21.17 14.45 -18.39
N ALA A 937 -20.27 13.87 -17.58
CA ALA A 937 -19.40 14.61 -16.66
C ALA A 937 -18.10 15.10 -17.31
N ARG A 938 -17.64 14.43 -18.38
CA ARG A 938 -16.51 14.86 -19.23
C ARG A 938 -16.90 16.07 -20.07
#